data_AF-A0AAD7UII6-F1
#
_entry.id   AF-A0AAD7UII6-F1
#
_cell.length_a   1.000
_cell.length_b   1.000
_cell.length_c   1.000
_cell.angle_alpha   90.00
_cell.angle_beta   90.00
_cell.angle_gamma   90.00
#
_symmetry.space_group_name_H-M   'P 1'
#
loop_
_entity.id
_entity.type
_entity.pdbx_description
1 polymer ?
#
loop_
_entity_poly.entity_id
_entity_poly.type
_entity_poly.pdbx_seq_one_letter_code
_entity_poly.pdbx_strand_id
1 'polypeptide(L)'
;MSDQARMQKIGAEFAAALSAGDASKMEELAASAGKVLASVEADVFFSAEENRAELVKLMDAKLVEATTSVMPELASARIKGLWGRVASRLDDEASVRPLVRGAARIAGEAGLARALCSALEAEAVATGEGRVADKNVFSSSCLGPVIGVTSIVPTAALWEPRSSSEPRVAYFRDLPGFPRVRLEAFRRQANFLRAQLYGAQDAAVSMVEKCLKVDKKRRQDAVLAWLARGLAVCEESGARLNLAYVALRLAAPLVEDSDKGRGLLRKVDMTAGLKFGRGFPDEAPLLETDEVVSDDPTAAAAGTDTDDDDEEAALLAKAVEMSLDSRNATPLGFRGTSSLDFLTEIFWLAQRALGAVAAVADAMRDELKRVRAGRDEDAVAAAGMIHRGGWVTHLHDPRLLEVAGAVATASTKLVVDLSRRENAVATFSRVPASVVKRACDIWSLQLQAAAGESLFDPKTAATLCCALMKRPDLITSPVVHAKLVDVVSTMMFASSDRSTDVYAAPGRRLRRQGDQLHGAVMDDSRIRSELPVALATLYAQLHAIVGLDVDRDDGFDKFAVRHRINDLLLRLWRHPLGEPKKALQEYLRDNASITTACLDNIVYCAEDAVDRIRDGKAIEDAAAKLPEKPGTTTLADRLDPRRKHYYDAQRRATRGFLDIAISTLELVAELPVDFGSDSVASRAASLSLSLLNTFGGGGGASSVPRDLDVEDPRHRWGFDRPLLASHLVQLAIKVHARRPDALASAAQTADFDAYKVLAATNIPAIQQPEQPEQNPRAPDATVAALDAAIAKLKATEDVEADYAAAFDSRVPAVDLVPPGTISDYYFRDRPSATVKHLQRELRRLERDVPPPHVDGSVFARFDESNLQTARCCVAGPVDTPYFGGLFVFDVFYVSSYPALPPLVQLVTTGNGLARFNPNLYADGKVCLSLLGTWHAADETQKWNPKTSNLRQILLSIQAEILVAEPYFNEPGRDLQRGTPEGSSASAALNADLRLKTIRYAINDHLRRPPEGLEPVVKAHFDKVRPKLLKQCRRDVLDAPPHLQAATKRAVDDLINLLDRNYPAPTDDHLPPPPPKRAKQHDDALADQQHQDPLLPDTGLSPQP
;
A
#
# COMPACT_ATOMS: atom_id res chain seq x y z
N MET A 1 -37.82 8.85 56.76
CA MET A 1 -37.90 7.37 56.65
C MET A 1 -36.59 6.91 56.05
N SER A 2 -35.99 5.82 56.55
CA SER A 2 -34.86 5.19 55.85
C SER A 2 -35.28 4.78 54.45
N ASP A 3 -34.35 4.71 53.50
CA ASP A 3 -34.66 4.28 52.13
C ASP A 3 -35.28 2.88 52.11
N GLN A 4 -34.87 2.02 53.03
CA GLN A 4 -35.47 0.70 53.28
C GLN A 4 -36.96 0.78 53.64
N ALA A 5 -37.34 1.68 54.55
CA ALA A 5 -38.74 1.89 54.92
C ALA A 5 -39.56 2.54 53.79
N ARG A 6 -38.94 3.44 53.00
CA ARG A 6 -39.57 4.05 51.82
C ARG A 6 -39.87 2.99 50.76
N MET A 7 -38.91 2.09 50.51
CA MET A 7 -39.07 1.00 49.55
C MET A 7 -40.14 0.00 49.97
N GLN A 8 -40.21 -0.37 51.25
CA GLN A 8 -41.29 -1.25 51.75
C GLN A 8 -42.67 -0.61 51.57
N LYS A 9 -42.81 0.70 51.82
CA LYS A 9 -44.06 1.43 51.62
C LYS A 9 -44.48 1.44 50.15
N ILE A 10 -43.55 1.76 49.24
CA ILE A 10 -43.81 1.75 47.80
C ILE A 10 -44.17 0.33 47.33
N GLY A 11 -43.53 -0.71 47.88
CA GLY A 11 -43.87 -2.11 47.66
C GLY A 11 -45.32 -2.45 48.00
N ALA A 12 -45.78 -2.05 49.18
CA ALA A 12 -47.16 -2.29 49.62
C ALA A 12 -48.20 -1.53 48.76
N GLU A 13 -47.91 -0.27 48.42
CA GLU A 13 -48.79 0.54 47.57
C GLU A 13 -48.86 -0.01 46.14
N PHE A 14 -47.74 -0.53 45.61
CA PHE A 14 -47.71 -1.14 44.29
C PHE A 14 -48.49 -2.45 44.26
N ALA A 15 -48.38 -3.28 45.30
CA ALA A 15 -49.17 -4.51 45.41
C ALA A 15 -50.68 -4.21 45.42
N ALA A 16 -51.10 -3.14 46.11
CA ALA A 16 -52.49 -2.69 46.11
C ALA A 16 -52.94 -2.18 44.73
N ALA A 17 -52.12 -1.36 44.06
CA ALA A 17 -52.40 -0.86 42.71
C ALA A 17 -52.49 -2.00 41.67
N LEU A 18 -51.62 -3.01 41.81
CA LEU A 18 -51.64 -4.21 40.99
C LEU A 18 -52.91 -5.04 41.20
N SER A 19 -53.35 -5.23 42.45
CA SER A 19 -54.62 -5.91 42.75
C SER A 19 -55.84 -5.14 42.23
N ALA A 20 -55.75 -3.81 42.15
CA ALA A 20 -56.80 -2.96 41.61
C ALA A 20 -56.75 -2.82 40.07
N GLY A 21 -55.67 -3.25 39.41
CA GLY A 21 -55.47 -3.08 37.96
C GLY A 21 -55.17 -1.64 37.52
N ASP A 22 -54.69 -0.78 38.43
CA ASP A 22 -54.43 0.64 38.15
C ASP A 22 -53.04 0.85 37.53
N ALA A 23 -52.97 0.81 36.20
CA ALA A 23 -51.73 0.92 35.43
C ALA A 23 -51.00 2.27 35.63
N SER A 24 -51.75 3.36 35.73
CA SER A 24 -51.18 4.70 35.93
C SER A 24 -50.49 4.81 37.29
N LYS A 25 -51.14 4.28 38.35
CA LYS A 25 -50.55 4.28 39.69
C LYS A 25 -49.36 3.35 39.81
N MET A 26 -49.38 2.21 39.10
CA MET A 26 -48.23 1.30 39.02
C MET A 26 -47.01 1.98 38.40
N GLU A 27 -47.17 2.75 37.32
CA GLU A 27 -46.07 3.53 36.71
C GLU A 27 -45.53 4.63 37.65
N GLU A 28 -46.41 5.37 38.31
CA GLU A 28 -46.02 6.42 39.26
C GLU A 28 -45.21 5.86 40.44
N LEU A 29 -45.62 4.70 40.95
CA LEU A 29 -44.96 4.02 42.06
C LEU A 29 -43.63 3.38 41.63
N ALA A 30 -43.54 2.84 40.41
CA ALA A 30 -42.29 2.37 39.83
C ALA A 30 -41.28 3.51 39.63
N ALA A 31 -41.73 4.68 39.16
CA ALA A 31 -40.88 5.87 39.04
C ALA A 31 -40.43 6.40 40.42
N SER A 32 -41.29 6.33 41.42
CA SER A 32 -40.98 6.72 42.80
C SER A 32 -39.96 5.78 43.46
N ALA A 33 -40.09 4.46 43.24
CA ALA A 33 -39.09 3.47 43.63
C ALA A 33 -37.75 3.76 42.97
N GLY A 34 -37.77 4.09 41.67
CA GLY A 34 -36.59 4.50 40.92
C GLY A 34 -35.86 5.67 41.58
N LYS A 35 -36.56 6.75 41.91
CA LYS A 35 -35.97 7.92 42.57
C LYS A 35 -35.28 7.61 43.90
N VAL A 36 -35.85 6.70 44.71
CA VAL A 36 -35.24 6.28 45.99
C VAL A 36 -33.94 5.51 45.75
N LEU A 37 -33.94 4.61 44.76
CA LEU A 37 -32.76 3.82 44.37
C LEU A 37 -31.66 4.68 43.73
N ALA A 38 -32.04 5.72 42.98
CA ALA A 38 -31.12 6.70 42.39
C ALA A 38 -30.49 7.62 43.44
N SER A 39 -31.24 8.01 44.49
CA SER A 39 -30.73 8.85 45.58
C SER A 39 -29.74 8.15 46.52
N VAL A 40 -29.48 6.85 46.31
CA VAL A 40 -28.35 6.15 46.94
C VAL A 40 -27.06 6.59 46.22
N GLU A 41 -26.62 7.83 46.46
CA GLU A 41 -25.48 8.46 45.78
C GLU A 41 -24.15 8.35 46.55
N ALA A 42 -23.11 8.02 45.78
CA ALA A 42 -21.77 8.63 45.82
C ALA A 42 -20.90 8.51 47.08
N ASP A 43 -20.62 7.28 47.54
CA ASP A 43 -19.40 7.01 48.30
C ASP A 43 -18.50 6.00 47.58
N VAL A 44 -17.21 6.31 47.65
CA VAL A 44 -16.08 5.75 46.89
C VAL A 44 -16.07 4.22 46.89
N PHE A 45 -16.23 3.63 45.71
CA PHE A 45 -15.96 2.23 45.34
C PHE A 45 -16.78 1.11 46.05
N PHE A 46 -17.44 0.28 45.22
CA PHE A 46 -18.09 -1.02 45.51
C PHE A 46 -19.37 -1.09 46.37
N SER A 47 -19.69 -0.15 47.27
CA SER A 47 -20.81 -0.31 48.22
C SER A 47 -22.21 0.06 47.69
N ALA A 48 -22.32 1.01 46.74
CA ALA A 48 -23.60 1.49 46.24
C ALA A 48 -24.38 0.45 45.40
N GLU A 49 -23.67 -0.45 44.71
CA GLU A 49 -24.27 -1.51 43.89
C GLU A 49 -24.84 -2.64 44.77
N GLU A 50 -24.13 -3.00 45.84
CA GLU A 50 -24.60 -3.97 46.85
C GLU A 50 -25.82 -3.46 47.62
N ASN A 51 -25.81 -2.19 48.05
CA ASN A 51 -26.93 -1.56 48.75
C ASN A 51 -28.19 -1.48 47.86
N ARG A 52 -28.02 -1.15 46.57
CA ARG A 52 -29.12 -1.20 45.59
C ARG A 52 -29.64 -2.63 45.42
N ALA A 53 -28.75 -3.62 45.32
CA ALA A 53 -29.15 -5.02 45.23
C ALA A 53 -29.91 -5.50 46.49
N GLU A 54 -29.56 -5.01 47.67
CA GLU A 54 -30.27 -5.32 48.92
C GLU A 54 -31.67 -4.67 48.97
N LEU A 55 -31.81 -3.41 48.55
CA LEU A 55 -33.10 -2.73 48.44
C LEU A 55 -34.02 -3.40 47.40
N VAL A 56 -33.46 -3.90 46.29
CA VAL A 56 -34.21 -4.67 45.28
C VAL A 56 -34.78 -5.98 45.85
N LYS A 57 -34.08 -6.64 46.78
CA LYS A 57 -34.59 -7.87 47.43
C LYS A 57 -35.84 -7.62 48.27
N LEU A 58 -36.12 -6.38 48.65
CA LEU A 58 -37.30 -5.99 49.43
C LEU A 58 -38.54 -5.72 48.57
N MET A 59 -38.40 -5.72 47.24
CA MET A 59 -39.46 -5.39 46.29
C MET A 59 -40.17 -6.64 45.76
N ASP A 60 -41.46 -6.52 45.49
CA ASP A 60 -42.21 -7.55 44.74
C ASP A 60 -41.67 -7.71 43.31
N ALA A 61 -41.66 -8.94 42.79
CA ALA A 61 -41.12 -9.25 41.47
C ALA A 61 -41.73 -8.42 40.34
N LYS A 62 -43.02 -8.07 40.42
CA LYS A 62 -43.71 -7.23 39.43
C LYS A 62 -43.38 -5.75 39.59
N LEU A 63 -43.13 -5.28 40.82
CA LEU A 63 -42.64 -3.91 41.05
C LEU A 63 -41.22 -3.77 40.53
N VAL A 64 -40.35 -4.77 40.75
CA VAL A 64 -39.00 -4.78 40.16
C VAL A 64 -39.10 -4.74 38.63
N GLU A 65 -39.98 -5.53 38.02
CA GLU A 65 -40.21 -5.53 36.58
C GLU A 65 -40.65 -4.16 36.05
N ALA A 66 -41.63 -3.51 36.68
CA ALA A 66 -42.08 -2.16 36.33
C ALA A 66 -41.01 -1.08 36.58
N THR A 67 -40.16 -1.26 37.60
CA THR A 67 -39.08 -0.31 37.92
C THR A 67 -37.91 -0.45 36.94
N THR A 68 -37.59 -1.66 36.47
CA THR A 68 -36.55 -1.88 35.45
C THR A 68 -36.84 -1.22 34.11
N SER A 69 -38.11 -1.01 33.76
CA SER A 69 -38.47 -0.21 32.57
C SER A 69 -38.22 1.29 32.72
N VAL A 70 -38.01 1.77 33.96
CA VAL A 70 -37.90 3.20 34.29
C VAL A 70 -36.49 3.58 34.76
N MET A 71 -35.68 2.63 35.24
CA MET A 71 -34.28 2.84 35.65
C MET A 71 -33.29 1.79 35.09
N PRO A 72 -32.42 2.17 34.15
CA PRO A 72 -31.42 1.27 33.55
C PRO A 72 -30.33 0.77 34.51
N GLU A 73 -29.93 1.54 35.52
CA GLU A 73 -28.89 1.17 36.49
C GLU A 73 -29.34 -0.03 37.34
N LEU A 74 -30.63 -0.06 37.69
CA LEU A 74 -31.25 -1.18 38.39
C LEU A 74 -31.32 -2.43 37.51
N ALA A 75 -31.55 -2.21 36.21
CA ALA A 75 -31.59 -3.28 35.21
C ALA A 75 -30.21 -3.92 35.06
N SER A 76 -29.15 -3.11 34.96
CA SER A 76 -27.76 -3.58 34.91
C SER A 76 -27.41 -4.37 36.18
N ALA A 77 -27.69 -3.85 37.38
CA ALA A 77 -27.43 -4.53 38.65
C ALA A 77 -28.21 -5.86 38.76
N ARG A 78 -29.48 -5.88 38.33
CA ARG A 78 -30.32 -7.09 38.32
C ARG A 78 -29.76 -8.17 37.41
N ILE A 79 -29.27 -7.80 36.22
CA ILE A 79 -28.64 -8.75 35.30
C ILE A 79 -27.29 -9.22 35.83
N LYS A 80 -26.43 -8.30 36.29
CA LYS A 80 -25.12 -8.62 36.85
C LYS A 80 -25.20 -9.56 38.05
N GLY A 81 -26.19 -9.35 38.92
CA GLY A 81 -26.45 -10.21 40.08
C GLY A 81 -26.80 -11.66 39.73
N LEU A 82 -27.19 -11.96 38.49
CA LEU A 82 -27.46 -13.33 38.03
C LEU A 82 -26.18 -14.09 37.67
N TRP A 83 -25.06 -13.41 37.42
CA TRP A 83 -23.81 -14.06 37.06
C TRP A 83 -23.12 -14.72 38.26
N GLY A 84 -23.31 -14.24 39.50
CA GLY A 84 -22.64 -14.78 40.70
C GLY A 84 -21.11 -14.54 40.71
N ARG A 85 -20.37 -15.17 41.63
CA ARG A 85 -18.89 -15.21 41.58
C ARG A 85 -18.46 -16.22 40.51
N VAL A 86 -18.56 -15.84 39.25
CA VAL A 86 -18.15 -16.71 38.15
C VAL A 86 -16.82 -16.26 37.60
N ALA A 87 -15.86 -17.19 37.58
CA ALA A 87 -14.60 -17.00 36.91
C ALA A 87 -14.85 -17.04 35.39
N SER A 88 -14.33 -16.05 34.65
CA SER A 88 -14.40 -15.93 33.17
C SER A 88 -13.63 -17.02 32.41
N ARG A 89 -13.44 -18.20 33.00
CA ARG A 89 -12.37 -19.14 32.67
C ARG A 89 -12.94 -20.37 31.95
N LEU A 90 -12.28 -20.77 30.86
CA LEU A 90 -12.54 -22.06 30.19
C LEU A 90 -11.93 -23.25 30.96
N ASP A 91 -11.33 -23.03 32.13
CA ASP A 91 -10.45 -23.91 32.93
C ASP A 91 -11.10 -25.15 33.59
N ASP A 92 -12.44 -25.16 33.69
CA ASP A 92 -13.21 -26.37 33.95
C ASP A 92 -14.65 -26.26 33.40
N GLU A 93 -15.31 -27.39 33.18
CA GLU A 93 -16.72 -27.42 32.73
C GLU A 93 -17.68 -26.82 33.80
N ALA A 94 -17.24 -26.74 35.06
CA ALA A 94 -18.02 -26.22 36.17
C ALA A 94 -18.15 -24.67 36.14
N SER A 95 -17.21 -23.98 35.47
CA SER A 95 -17.15 -22.51 35.42
C SER A 95 -18.03 -21.90 34.33
N VAL A 96 -18.22 -22.57 33.20
CA VAL A 96 -19.01 -22.07 32.06
C VAL A 96 -20.49 -22.42 32.20
N ARG A 97 -20.82 -23.60 32.73
CA ARG A 97 -22.22 -24.06 32.89
C ARG A 97 -23.12 -23.06 33.66
N PRO A 98 -22.68 -22.41 34.74
CA PRO A 98 -23.46 -21.38 35.43
C PRO A 98 -23.79 -20.18 34.54
N LEU A 99 -22.84 -19.70 33.71
CA LEU A 99 -23.06 -18.61 32.76
C LEU A 99 -24.13 -18.96 31.75
N VAL A 100 -24.02 -20.14 31.14
CA VAL A 100 -24.99 -20.62 30.14
C VAL A 100 -26.39 -20.75 30.75
N ARG A 101 -26.51 -21.26 31.98
CA ARG A 101 -27.80 -21.33 32.70
C ARG A 101 -28.35 -19.95 33.03
N GLY A 102 -27.50 -19.02 33.48
CA GLY A 102 -27.87 -17.63 33.75
C GLY A 102 -28.40 -16.94 32.49
N ALA A 103 -27.69 -17.09 31.37
CA ALA A 103 -28.09 -16.54 30.08
C ALA A 103 -29.41 -17.14 29.57
N ALA A 104 -29.58 -18.47 29.66
CA ALA A 104 -30.84 -19.13 29.29
C ALA A 104 -32.02 -18.62 30.12
N ARG A 105 -31.80 -18.35 31.42
CA ARG A 105 -32.81 -17.76 32.29
C ARG A 105 -33.16 -16.33 31.86
N ILE A 106 -32.17 -15.49 31.56
CA ILE A 106 -32.38 -14.12 31.08
C ILE A 106 -33.17 -14.11 29.77
N ALA A 107 -32.83 -14.99 28.83
CA ALA A 107 -33.53 -15.10 27.54
C ALA A 107 -34.96 -15.67 27.68
N GLY A 108 -35.18 -16.55 28.67
CA GLY A 108 -36.46 -17.20 28.92
C GLY A 108 -37.50 -16.34 29.67
N GLU A 109 -37.07 -15.46 30.57
CA GLU A 109 -37.95 -14.61 31.37
C GLU A 109 -38.16 -13.23 30.72
N ALA A 110 -39.40 -12.90 30.34
CA ALA A 110 -39.72 -11.65 29.63
C ALA A 110 -39.32 -10.37 30.41
N GLY A 111 -39.38 -10.40 31.74
CA GLY A 111 -38.94 -9.29 32.58
C GLY A 111 -37.42 -9.12 32.61
N LEU A 112 -36.65 -10.22 32.60
CA LEU A 112 -35.19 -10.18 32.54
C LEU A 112 -34.70 -9.77 31.15
N ALA A 113 -35.34 -10.24 30.09
CA ALA A 113 -35.02 -9.81 28.73
C ALA A 113 -35.24 -8.30 28.53
N ARG A 114 -36.32 -7.75 29.12
CA ARG A 114 -36.55 -6.30 29.14
C ARG A 114 -35.49 -5.56 29.93
N ALA A 115 -35.13 -6.07 31.12
CA ALA A 115 -34.08 -5.49 31.94
C ALA A 115 -32.71 -5.48 31.23
N LEU A 116 -32.34 -6.59 30.59
CA LEU A 116 -31.12 -6.67 29.76
C LEU A 116 -31.15 -5.63 28.64
N CYS A 117 -32.26 -5.52 27.92
CA CYS A 117 -32.38 -4.56 26.82
C CYS A 117 -32.24 -3.11 27.30
N SER A 118 -32.86 -2.75 28.43
CA SER A 118 -32.71 -1.44 29.06
C SER A 118 -31.28 -1.18 29.55
N ALA A 119 -30.59 -2.21 30.07
CA ALA A 119 -29.20 -2.09 30.49
C ALA A 119 -28.27 -1.81 29.29
N LEU A 120 -28.45 -2.54 28.18
CA LEU A 120 -27.65 -2.32 26.96
C LEU A 120 -27.92 -0.96 26.32
N GLU A 121 -29.15 -0.47 26.34
CA GLU A 121 -29.49 0.89 25.88
C GLU A 121 -28.73 1.94 26.70
N ALA A 122 -28.72 1.81 28.03
CA ALA A 122 -27.97 2.74 28.88
C ALA A 122 -26.45 2.60 28.76
N GLU A 123 -25.91 1.39 28.59
CA GLU A 123 -24.49 1.18 28.30
C GLU A 123 -24.09 1.87 26.98
N ALA A 124 -24.92 1.78 25.94
CA ALA A 124 -24.69 2.46 24.67
C ALA A 124 -24.71 3.99 24.80
N VAL A 125 -25.60 4.54 25.62
CA VAL A 125 -25.69 5.98 25.87
C VAL A 125 -24.51 6.47 26.72
N ALA A 126 -24.22 5.79 27.83
CA ALA A 126 -23.16 6.19 28.77
C ALA A 126 -21.76 6.17 28.12
N THR A 127 -21.53 5.24 27.20
CA THR A 127 -20.29 5.18 26.41
C THR A 127 -20.20 6.32 25.40
N GLY A 128 -21.31 6.67 24.74
CA GLY A 128 -21.37 7.79 23.81
C GLY A 128 -21.16 9.17 24.46
N GLU A 129 -21.52 9.31 25.74
CA GLU A 129 -21.32 10.53 26.53
C GLU A 129 -19.93 10.62 27.20
N GLY A 130 -19.03 9.67 26.94
CA GLY A 130 -17.71 9.63 27.56
C GLY A 130 -17.72 9.35 29.07
N ARG A 131 -18.83 8.83 29.62
CA ARG A 131 -18.99 8.57 31.07
C ARG A 131 -18.30 7.28 31.53
N VAL A 132 -17.77 6.48 30.62
CA VAL A 132 -17.02 5.24 30.90
C VAL A 132 -15.70 5.29 30.15
N ALA A 133 -14.57 5.12 30.85
CA ALA A 133 -13.28 5.00 30.19
C ALA A 133 -13.29 3.78 29.26
N ASP A 134 -12.87 3.96 28.01
CA ASP A 134 -13.05 2.98 26.92
C ASP A 134 -12.58 1.56 27.25
N LYS A 135 -11.54 1.43 28.09
CA LYS A 135 -10.96 0.14 28.51
C LYS A 135 -11.84 -0.69 29.44
N ASN A 136 -12.78 -0.07 30.16
CA ASN A 136 -13.60 -0.74 31.19
C ASN A 136 -15.05 -1.02 30.74
N VAL A 137 -15.42 -0.65 29.52
CA VAL A 137 -16.80 -0.79 29.01
C VAL A 137 -17.27 -2.24 29.04
N PHE A 138 -16.40 -3.18 28.65
CA PHE A 138 -16.80 -4.60 28.52
C PHE A 138 -16.69 -5.37 29.82
N SER A 139 -15.67 -5.11 30.64
CA SER A 139 -15.52 -5.74 31.96
C SER A 139 -16.66 -5.36 32.91
N SER A 140 -17.23 -4.17 32.72
CA SER A 140 -18.37 -3.66 33.49
C SER A 140 -19.73 -3.86 32.79
N SER A 141 -19.78 -4.45 31.59
CA SER A 141 -21.04 -4.68 30.86
C SER A 141 -21.84 -5.83 31.45
N CYS A 142 -23.17 -5.75 31.35
CA CYS A 142 -24.08 -6.85 31.66
C CYS A 142 -23.86 -8.11 30.80
N LEU A 143 -23.27 -7.99 29.59
CA LEU A 143 -22.87 -9.13 28.74
C LEU A 143 -21.40 -9.55 28.91
N GLY A 144 -20.60 -8.74 29.63
CA GLY A 144 -19.16 -8.95 29.83
C GLY A 144 -18.77 -10.36 30.26
N PRO A 145 -19.42 -10.97 31.27
CA PRO A 145 -19.08 -12.32 31.72
C PRO A 145 -19.26 -13.42 30.67
N VAL A 146 -20.20 -13.27 29.74
CA VAL A 146 -20.46 -14.25 28.68
C VAL A 146 -19.52 -13.99 27.49
N ILE A 147 -19.32 -12.73 27.11
CA ILE A 147 -18.48 -12.34 25.97
C ILE A 147 -16.99 -12.50 26.29
N GLY A 148 -16.58 -12.34 27.55
CA GLY A 148 -15.18 -12.47 27.98
C GLY A 148 -14.64 -13.90 28.03
N VAL A 149 -15.47 -14.92 27.76
CA VAL A 149 -15.02 -16.33 27.75
C VAL A 149 -14.06 -16.58 26.59
N THR A 150 -12.80 -16.93 26.87
CA THR A 150 -11.78 -17.10 25.81
C THR A 150 -10.73 -18.17 26.14
N SER A 151 -10.16 -18.79 25.10
CA SER A 151 -8.98 -19.66 25.19
C SER A 151 -7.65 -18.91 25.04
N ILE A 152 -7.67 -17.60 24.76
CA ILE A 152 -6.48 -16.78 24.55
C ILE A 152 -5.85 -16.42 25.90
N VAL A 153 -4.56 -16.71 26.06
CA VAL A 153 -3.79 -16.45 27.29
C VAL A 153 -3.06 -15.09 27.16
N PRO A 154 -3.13 -14.19 28.15
CA PRO A 154 -2.35 -12.95 28.12
C PRO A 154 -0.85 -13.22 28.12
N THR A 155 -0.07 -12.42 27.39
CA THR A 155 1.37 -12.63 27.23
C THR A 155 2.13 -12.58 28.56
N ALA A 156 1.73 -11.69 29.48
CA ALA A 156 2.33 -11.59 30.81
C ALA A 156 2.25 -12.92 31.60
N ALA A 157 1.14 -13.64 31.47
CA ALA A 157 0.88 -14.91 32.17
C ALA A 157 1.67 -16.10 31.59
N LEU A 158 2.33 -15.96 30.43
CA LEU A 158 3.14 -17.04 29.82
C LEU A 158 4.47 -17.26 30.54
N TRP A 159 5.01 -16.19 31.12
CA TRP A 159 6.37 -16.15 31.68
C TRP A 159 6.40 -16.35 33.19
N GLU A 160 5.24 -16.41 33.85
CA GLU A 160 5.19 -16.67 35.28
C GLU A 160 5.61 -18.13 35.60
N PRO A 161 6.44 -18.34 36.66
CA PRO A 161 6.75 -19.68 37.18
C PRO A 161 5.47 -20.44 37.55
N ARG A 162 5.58 -21.74 37.88
CA ARG A 162 4.46 -22.57 38.41
C ARG A 162 3.84 -21.97 39.70
N SER A 163 3.10 -20.87 39.58
CA SER A 163 2.23 -20.37 40.62
C SER A 163 0.94 -21.19 40.52
N SER A 164 0.50 -21.74 41.65
CA SER A 164 -0.73 -22.53 41.76
C SER A 164 -1.99 -21.68 41.61
N SER A 165 -1.87 -20.40 41.24
CA SER A 165 -2.93 -19.39 41.29
C SER A 165 -3.45 -18.93 39.92
N GLU A 166 -2.76 -19.23 38.82
CA GLU A 166 -3.21 -18.84 37.47
C GLU A 166 -3.52 -20.06 36.56
N PRO A 167 -4.80 -20.47 36.48
CA PRO A 167 -5.21 -21.69 35.79
C PRO A 167 -5.31 -21.62 34.25
N ARG A 168 -5.13 -20.44 33.61
CA ARG A 168 -5.29 -20.26 32.15
C ARG A 168 -4.35 -21.11 31.29
N VAL A 169 -3.27 -21.63 31.88
CA VAL A 169 -2.16 -22.25 31.15
C VAL A 169 -2.15 -23.79 31.22
N ALA A 170 -2.91 -24.40 32.12
CA ALA A 170 -2.84 -25.84 32.39
C ALA A 170 -3.16 -26.69 31.15
N TYR A 171 -4.15 -26.30 30.35
CA TYR A 171 -4.68 -27.13 29.27
C TYR A 171 -3.71 -27.52 28.17
N PHE A 172 -2.86 -26.59 27.73
CA PHE A 172 -1.86 -26.88 26.71
C PHE A 172 -0.54 -27.34 27.34
N ARG A 173 -0.26 -26.92 28.58
CA ARG A 173 0.96 -27.23 29.34
C ARG A 173 0.97 -28.70 29.83
N ASP A 174 -0.19 -29.26 30.16
CA ASP A 174 -0.33 -30.62 30.72
C ASP A 174 -0.54 -31.70 29.64
N LEU A 175 -0.41 -31.35 28.36
CA LEU A 175 -0.57 -32.31 27.27
C LEU A 175 0.60 -33.33 27.25
N PRO A 176 0.33 -34.62 26.99
CA PRO A 176 1.38 -35.64 26.91
C PRO A 176 2.44 -35.30 25.87
N GLY A 177 3.71 -35.24 26.30
CA GLY A 177 4.85 -34.94 25.44
C GLY A 177 5.18 -33.46 25.29
N PHE A 178 4.57 -32.55 26.06
CA PHE A 178 4.90 -31.13 26.07
C PHE A 178 6.40 -30.86 26.31
N PRO A 179 7.04 -29.91 25.58
CA PRO A 179 6.48 -29.00 24.57
C PRO A 179 6.35 -29.59 23.15
N ARG A 180 6.66 -30.88 22.94
CA ARG A 180 6.53 -31.57 21.64
C ARG A 180 5.27 -32.43 21.58
N VAL A 181 4.11 -31.78 21.71
CA VAL A 181 2.81 -32.47 21.77
C VAL A 181 2.41 -33.03 20.41
N ARG A 182 1.81 -34.23 20.39
CA ARG A 182 1.22 -34.81 19.17
C ARG A 182 0.00 -34.01 18.72
N LEU A 183 -0.14 -33.76 17.42
CA LEU A 183 -1.25 -33.00 16.81
C LEU A 183 -2.64 -33.49 17.24
N GLU A 184 -2.84 -34.80 17.37
CA GLU A 184 -4.13 -35.37 17.82
C GLU A 184 -4.48 -34.99 19.26
N ALA A 185 -3.50 -34.94 20.16
CA ALA A 185 -3.72 -34.55 21.54
C ALA A 185 -4.08 -33.06 21.63
N PHE A 186 -3.39 -32.22 20.85
CA PHE A 186 -3.72 -30.81 20.71
C PHE A 186 -5.14 -30.61 20.17
N ARG A 187 -5.53 -31.30 19.09
CA ARG A 187 -6.88 -31.21 18.49
C ARG A 187 -7.98 -31.62 19.47
N ARG A 188 -7.77 -32.71 20.24
CA ARG A 188 -8.74 -33.12 21.27
C ARG A 188 -8.95 -32.03 22.30
N GLN A 189 -7.86 -31.41 22.77
CA GLN A 189 -7.93 -30.32 23.74
C GLN A 189 -8.61 -29.07 23.16
N ALA A 190 -8.23 -28.66 21.95
CA ALA A 190 -8.86 -27.53 21.26
C ALA A 190 -10.37 -27.75 21.07
N ASN A 191 -10.79 -28.95 20.69
CA ASN A 191 -12.21 -29.28 20.52
C ASN A 191 -12.99 -29.25 21.84
N PHE A 192 -12.37 -29.68 22.94
CA PHE A 192 -12.98 -29.57 24.27
C PHE A 192 -13.21 -28.10 24.66
N LEU A 193 -12.20 -27.24 24.47
CA LEU A 193 -12.31 -25.81 24.76
C LEU A 193 -13.35 -25.12 23.87
N ARG A 194 -13.41 -25.47 22.58
CA ARG A 194 -14.45 -24.97 21.66
C ARG A 194 -15.86 -25.37 22.10
N ALA A 195 -16.05 -26.59 22.56
CA ALA A 195 -17.37 -27.03 23.05
C ALA A 195 -17.88 -26.16 24.23
N GLN A 196 -16.97 -25.73 25.10
CA GLN A 196 -17.31 -24.79 26.18
C GLN A 196 -17.57 -23.37 25.65
N LEU A 197 -16.74 -22.89 24.72
CA LEU A 197 -16.91 -21.59 24.06
C LEU A 197 -18.28 -21.48 23.37
N TYR A 198 -18.72 -22.54 22.69
CA TYR A 198 -20.02 -22.59 22.01
C TYR A 198 -21.19 -22.31 22.96
N GLY A 199 -21.14 -22.83 24.18
CA GLY A 199 -22.18 -22.57 25.18
C GLY A 199 -22.31 -21.09 25.51
N ALA A 200 -21.19 -20.39 25.68
CA ALA A 200 -21.17 -18.95 25.94
C ALA A 200 -21.60 -18.12 24.72
N GLN A 201 -21.12 -18.49 23.53
CA GLN A 201 -21.49 -17.84 22.28
C GLN A 201 -23.00 -17.98 21.97
N ASP A 202 -23.56 -19.18 22.06
CA ASP A 202 -24.98 -19.45 21.83
C ASP A 202 -25.85 -18.71 22.85
N ALA A 203 -25.40 -18.63 24.11
CA ALA A 203 -26.02 -17.83 25.16
C ALA A 203 -26.05 -16.33 24.82
N ALA A 204 -24.92 -15.75 24.40
CA ALA A 204 -24.82 -14.34 24.01
C ALA A 204 -25.75 -14.02 22.82
N VAL A 205 -25.73 -14.86 21.78
CA VAL A 205 -26.62 -14.72 20.62
C VAL A 205 -28.09 -14.76 21.05
N SER A 206 -28.48 -15.74 21.88
CA SER A 206 -29.85 -15.87 22.35
C SER A 206 -30.35 -14.64 23.11
N MET A 207 -29.50 -14.10 24.00
CA MET A 207 -29.79 -12.89 24.77
C MET A 207 -29.97 -11.66 23.86
N VAL A 208 -29.07 -11.46 22.90
CA VAL A 208 -29.14 -10.33 21.95
C VAL A 208 -30.34 -10.46 21.01
N GLU A 209 -30.60 -11.64 20.45
CA GLU A 209 -31.79 -11.89 19.62
C GLU A 209 -33.09 -11.60 20.38
N LYS A 210 -33.13 -11.93 21.67
CA LYS A 210 -34.30 -11.65 22.50
C LYS A 210 -34.49 -10.15 22.68
N CYS A 211 -33.41 -9.39 22.91
CA CYS A 211 -33.45 -7.93 22.98
C CYS A 211 -33.99 -7.31 21.67
N LEU A 212 -33.50 -7.77 20.52
CA LEU A 212 -33.95 -7.29 19.20
C LEU A 212 -35.45 -7.57 18.91
N LYS A 213 -36.04 -8.57 19.58
CA LYS A 213 -37.47 -8.93 19.46
C LYS A 213 -38.37 -8.14 20.43
N VAL A 214 -37.81 -7.50 21.45
CA VAL A 214 -38.54 -6.79 22.51
C VAL A 214 -38.61 -5.30 22.18
N ASP A 215 -39.75 -4.86 21.64
CA ASP A 215 -40.08 -3.46 21.32
C ASP A 215 -39.28 -2.87 20.13
N LYS A 216 -39.93 -2.81 18.96
CA LYS A 216 -39.27 -3.08 17.67
C LYS A 216 -38.35 -2.00 17.09
N LYS A 217 -38.41 -0.73 17.46
CA LYS A 217 -37.69 0.31 16.68
C LYS A 217 -36.55 0.96 17.45
N ARG A 218 -36.86 1.76 18.48
CA ARG A 218 -35.85 2.49 19.28
C ARG A 218 -34.78 1.57 19.91
N ARG A 219 -35.18 0.37 20.34
CA ARG A 219 -34.27 -0.56 21.03
C ARG A 219 -33.40 -1.41 20.09
N GLN A 220 -33.80 -1.59 18.83
CA GLN A 220 -32.96 -2.26 17.83
C GLN A 220 -31.72 -1.41 17.54
N ASP A 221 -31.93 -0.11 17.34
CA ASP A 221 -30.86 0.86 17.07
C ASP A 221 -29.83 0.88 18.20
N ALA A 222 -30.28 0.90 19.47
CA ALA A 222 -29.41 0.90 20.64
C ALA A 222 -28.54 -0.38 20.78
N VAL A 223 -29.11 -1.55 20.50
CA VAL A 223 -28.37 -2.83 20.58
C VAL A 223 -27.36 -2.96 19.43
N LEU A 224 -27.72 -2.54 18.22
CA LEU A 224 -26.79 -2.53 17.08
C LEU A 224 -25.65 -1.53 17.30
N ALA A 225 -25.97 -0.36 17.85
CA ALA A 225 -24.99 0.64 18.25
C ALA A 225 -24.01 0.09 19.30
N TRP A 226 -24.52 -0.55 20.36
CA TRP A 226 -23.70 -1.19 21.38
C TRP A 226 -22.73 -2.23 20.79
N LEU A 227 -23.21 -3.09 19.87
CA LEU A 227 -22.35 -4.06 19.18
C LEU A 227 -21.29 -3.40 18.30
N ALA A 228 -21.65 -2.35 17.56
CA ALA A 228 -20.73 -1.63 16.69
C ALA A 228 -19.58 -0.99 17.49
N ARG A 229 -19.90 -0.32 18.61
CA ARG A 229 -18.91 0.20 19.56
C ARG A 229 -18.08 -0.93 20.14
N GLY A 230 -18.74 -2.04 20.51
CA GLY A 230 -18.13 -3.32 20.87
C GLY A 230 -16.92 -3.69 20.02
N LEU A 231 -17.16 -3.78 18.71
CA LEU A 231 -16.15 -4.18 17.73
C LEU A 231 -15.06 -3.12 17.51
N ALA A 232 -15.36 -1.86 17.81
CA ALA A 232 -14.44 -0.72 17.71
C ALA A 232 -13.38 -0.74 18.82
N VAL A 233 -13.83 -0.66 20.07
CA VAL A 233 -12.97 -0.30 21.22
C VAL A 233 -12.55 -1.48 22.10
N CYS A 234 -13.02 -2.71 21.80
CA CYS A 234 -12.64 -3.87 22.59
C CYS A 234 -11.17 -4.26 22.35
N GLU A 235 -10.30 -3.98 23.33
CA GLU A 235 -8.88 -4.36 23.32
C GLU A 235 -8.68 -5.88 23.53
N GLU A 236 -9.58 -6.54 24.28
CA GLU A 236 -9.48 -7.96 24.57
C GLU A 236 -9.81 -8.82 23.35
N SER A 237 -8.79 -9.42 22.74
CA SER A 237 -8.94 -10.19 21.49
C SER A 237 -9.99 -11.30 21.55
N GLY A 238 -10.09 -12.00 22.68
CA GLY A 238 -11.11 -13.05 22.88
C GLY A 238 -12.54 -12.51 22.92
N ALA A 239 -12.77 -11.43 23.66
CA ALA A 239 -14.06 -10.76 23.72
C ALA A 239 -14.44 -10.15 22.36
N ARG A 240 -13.46 -9.59 21.64
CA ARG A 240 -13.63 -9.06 20.29
C ARG A 240 -14.08 -10.13 19.29
N LEU A 241 -13.50 -11.34 19.36
CA LEU A 241 -13.95 -12.49 18.55
C LEU A 241 -15.37 -12.93 18.89
N ASN A 242 -15.75 -12.97 20.17
CA ASN A 242 -17.11 -13.33 20.58
C ASN A 242 -18.14 -12.27 20.16
N LEU A 243 -17.81 -10.98 20.25
CA LEU A 243 -18.64 -9.90 19.69
C LEU A 243 -18.81 -10.04 18.18
N ALA A 244 -17.71 -10.35 17.47
CA ALA A 244 -17.76 -10.58 16.03
C ALA A 244 -18.65 -11.79 15.69
N TYR A 245 -18.54 -12.89 16.46
CA TYR A 245 -19.41 -14.04 16.32
C TYR A 245 -20.89 -13.66 16.45
N VAL A 246 -21.26 -12.93 17.50
CA VAL A 246 -22.65 -12.48 17.73
C VAL A 246 -23.14 -11.64 16.55
N ALA A 247 -22.38 -10.64 16.11
CA ALA A 247 -22.73 -9.80 14.97
C ALA A 247 -22.91 -10.60 13.66
N LEU A 248 -22.01 -11.55 13.37
CA LEU A 248 -22.08 -12.40 12.18
C LEU A 248 -23.27 -13.36 12.24
N ARG A 249 -23.59 -13.92 13.42
CA ARG A 249 -24.77 -14.78 13.60
C ARG A 249 -26.08 -14.04 13.39
N LEU A 250 -26.17 -12.77 13.79
CA LEU A 250 -27.33 -11.92 13.48
C LEU A 250 -27.50 -11.68 11.97
N ALA A 251 -26.39 -11.63 11.22
CA ALA A 251 -26.39 -11.48 9.77
C ALA A 251 -26.60 -12.79 9.00
N ALA A 252 -26.56 -13.95 9.66
CA ALA A 252 -26.69 -15.26 9.00
C ALA A 252 -27.94 -15.39 8.10
N PRO A 253 -29.14 -14.88 8.47
CA PRO A 253 -30.31 -14.92 7.59
C PRO A 253 -30.16 -14.12 6.29
N LEU A 254 -29.29 -13.12 6.24
CA LEU A 254 -29.00 -12.35 5.01
C LEU A 254 -28.18 -13.16 4.01
N VAL A 255 -27.38 -14.11 4.49
CA VAL A 255 -26.35 -14.81 3.70
C VAL A 255 -26.61 -16.30 3.57
N GLU A 256 -27.79 -16.76 4.02
CA GLU A 256 -28.32 -18.09 3.76
C GLU A 256 -28.43 -18.31 2.24
N ASP A 257 -27.97 -19.47 1.76
CA ASP A 257 -28.02 -19.83 0.34
C ASP A 257 -29.44 -20.24 -0.12
N SER A 258 -30.43 -19.44 0.29
CA SER A 258 -31.84 -19.58 -0.05
C SER A 258 -32.30 -18.42 -0.93
N ASP A 259 -33.39 -18.59 -1.69
CA ASP A 259 -33.98 -17.47 -2.45
C ASP A 259 -34.39 -16.31 -1.54
N LYS A 260 -34.77 -16.63 -0.30
CA LYS A 260 -35.09 -15.66 0.73
C LYS A 260 -33.86 -14.86 1.16
N GLY A 261 -32.75 -15.52 1.48
CA GLY A 261 -31.49 -14.86 1.83
C GLY A 261 -30.99 -13.95 0.71
N ARG A 262 -30.92 -14.48 -0.52
CA ARG A 262 -30.57 -13.69 -1.72
C ARG A 262 -31.50 -12.49 -1.94
N GLY A 263 -32.81 -12.66 -1.69
CA GLY A 263 -33.79 -11.59 -1.78
C GLY A 263 -33.63 -10.50 -0.71
N LEU A 264 -33.17 -10.85 0.49
CA LEU A 264 -32.86 -9.89 1.55
C LEU A 264 -31.56 -9.13 1.24
N LEU A 265 -30.50 -9.84 0.84
CA LEU A 265 -29.21 -9.23 0.53
C LEU A 265 -29.28 -8.23 -0.63
N ARG A 266 -30.14 -8.48 -1.63
CA ARG A 266 -30.39 -7.53 -2.73
C ARG A 266 -31.01 -6.21 -2.31
N LYS A 267 -31.59 -6.12 -1.11
CA LYS A 267 -32.17 -4.89 -0.55
C LYS A 267 -31.14 -4.03 0.19
N VAL A 268 -29.97 -4.59 0.50
CA VAL A 268 -28.90 -3.88 1.19
C VAL A 268 -28.37 -2.73 0.32
N ASP A 269 -28.29 -1.53 0.89
CA ASP A 269 -27.59 -0.42 0.25
C ASP A 269 -26.08 -0.53 0.49
N MET A 270 -25.36 -1.06 -0.49
CA MET A 270 -23.89 -1.18 -0.49
C MET A 270 -23.16 0.17 -0.57
N THR A 271 -23.85 1.24 -0.97
CA THR A 271 -23.25 2.59 -1.03
C THR A 271 -23.33 3.32 0.30
N ALA A 272 -24.09 2.78 1.26
CA ALA A 272 -24.27 3.39 2.58
C ALA A 272 -22.97 3.45 3.41
N GLY A 273 -22.02 2.52 3.18
CA GLY A 273 -20.75 2.49 3.91
C GLY A 273 -19.97 3.80 3.78
N LEU A 274 -19.76 4.27 2.55
CA LEU A 274 -19.05 5.55 2.30
C LEU A 274 -19.96 6.77 2.49
N LYS A 275 -21.26 6.68 2.16
CA LYS A 275 -22.20 7.82 2.26
C LYS A 275 -22.35 8.39 3.67
N PHE A 276 -22.18 7.57 4.71
CA PHE A 276 -22.49 7.97 6.08
C PHE A 276 -21.26 7.98 7.01
N GLY A 277 -20.04 7.76 6.49
CA GLY A 277 -18.80 7.81 7.29
C GLY A 277 -18.83 6.93 8.56
N ARG A 278 -19.60 5.84 8.56
CA ARG A 278 -20.00 5.10 9.78
C ARG A 278 -18.89 4.19 10.30
N GLY A 279 -17.85 4.77 10.90
CA GLY A 279 -16.77 4.03 11.57
C GLY A 279 -15.80 3.34 10.60
N PHE A 280 -15.67 3.89 9.41
CA PHE A 280 -14.64 3.56 8.43
C PHE A 280 -13.91 4.84 7.98
N PRO A 281 -13.49 5.73 8.91
CA PRO A 281 -12.70 6.89 8.51
C PRO A 281 -11.49 6.35 7.71
N ASP A 282 -11.23 6.97 6.56
CA ASP A 282 -10.11 6.65 5.66
C ASP A 282 -10.23 5.44 4.72
N GLU A 283 -11.38 4.75 4.64
CA GLU A 283 -11.53 3.67 3.65
C GLU A 283 -11.78 4.17 2.22
N ALA A 284 -10.80 3.95 1.35
CA ALA A 284 -10.92 4.21 -0.08
C ALA A 284 -12.05 3.38 -0.74
N PRO A 285 -12.74 3.94 -1.76
CA PRO A 285 -13.67 3.17 -2.57
C PRO A 285 -12.94 2.08 -3.38
N LEU A 286 -13.70 1.12 -3.90
CA LEU A 286 -13.18 0.15 -4.88
C LEU A 286 -12.67 0.86 -6.14
N LEU A 287 -13.40 1.88 -6.61
CA LEU A 287 -13.01 2.73 -7.73
C LEU A 287 -12.82 4.18 -7.27
N GLU A 288 -11.60 4.70 -7.33
CA GLU A 288 -11.39 6.12 -7.08
C GLU A 288 -11.90 6.95 -8.27
N THR A 289 -12.82 7.88 -8.02
CA THR A 289 -13.35 8.82 -9.04
C THR A 289 -13.42 10.23 -8.48
N ASP A 290 -13.27 11.22 -9.34
CA ASP A 290 -13.27 12.67 -9.03
C ASP A 290 -14.57 13.18 -8.38
N GLU A 291 -15.66 12.40 -8.41
CA GLU A 291 -17.02 12.82 -8.01
C GLU A 291 -17.37 12.63 -6.53
N VAL A 292 -16.44 12.26 -5.65
CA VAL A 292 -16.74 12.19 -4.19
C VAL A 292 -16.69 13.59 -3.59
N VAL A 293 -17.61 14.46 -4.02
CA VAL A 293 -18.06 15.60 -3.23
C VAL A 293 -18.99 15.01 -2.19
N SER A 294 -18.61 15.08 -0.91
CA SER A 294 -19.58 14.81 0.16
C SER A 294 -20.75 15.78 -0.04
N ASP A 295 -21.97 15.26 -0.18
CA ASP A 295 -23.18 16.08 -0.19
C ASP A 295 -23.38 16.82 1.16
N ASP A 296 -22.51 16.57 2.15
CA ASP A 296 -22.43 17.25 3.43
C ASP A 296 -21.17 18.14 3.53
N PRO A 297 -21.30 19.48 3.47
CA PRO A 297 -20.18 20.41 3.59
C PRO A 297 -19.56 20.45 5.00
N THR A 298 -20.10 19.74 5.99
CA THR A 298 -19.54 19.69 7.34
C THR A 298 -18.46 18.61 7.54
N ALA A 299 -18.41 17.59 6.67
CA ALA A 299 -17.41 16.52 6.75
C ALA A 299 -16.00 16.97 6.29
N ALA A 300 -15.92 17.93 5.37
CA ALA A 300 -14.65 18.46 4.86
C ALA A 300 -13.90 19.37 5.86
N ALA A 301 -14.51 19.70 7.00
CA ALA A 301 -13.96 20.62 8.00
C ALA A 301 -13.40 19.93 9.26
N ALA A 302 -13.45 18.59 9.35
CA ALA A 302 -13.04 17.85 10.55
C ALA A 302 -11.57 17.38 10.53
N GLY A 303 -10.83 17.56 9.44
CA GLY A 303 -9.39 17.25 9.40
C GLY A 303 -8.58 18.29 10.17
N THR A 304 -8.54 18.18 11.49
CA THR A 304 -7.63 18.91 12.38
C THR A 304 -6.98 17.95 13.36
N ASP A 305 -5.77 17.50 13.01
CA ASP A 305 -4.60 17.33 13.89
C ASP A 305 -4.89 16.96 15.36
N THR A 306 -5.56 15.83 15.60
CA THR A 306 -5.67 15.19 16.91
C THR A 306 -5.43 13.68 16.77
N ASP A 307 -4.67 13.11 17.70
CA ASP A 307 -4.29 11.68 17.76
C ASP A 307 -5.44 10.73 17.36
N ASP A 308 -5.13 9.72 16.55
CA ASP A 308 -6.06 8.78 15.87
C ASP A 308 -7.12 8.11 16.79
N ASP A 309 -6.83 7.98 18.08
CA ASP A 309 -7.76 7.36 19.05
C ASP A 309 -8.89 8.32 19.50
N ASP A 310 -8.67 9.63 19.44
CA ASP A 310 -9.60 10.66 19.93
C ASP A 310 -10.55 11.17 18.83
N GLU A 311 -10.23 11.00 17.55
CA GLU A 311 -11.06 11.50 16.44
C GLU A 311 -12.30 10.61 16.16
N GLU A 312 -12.16 9.27 16.26
CA GLU A 312 -13.31 8.35 16.21
C GLU A 312 -14.21 8.54 17.44
N ALA A 313 -13.61 8.75 18.63
CA ALA A 313 -14.33 9.08 19.85
C ALA A 313 -15.02 10.46 19.78
N ALA A 314 -14.41 11.47 19.16
CA ALA A 314 -14.97 12.80 18.96
C ALA A 314 -16.08 12.83 17.89
N LEU A 315 -15.94 12.06 16.81
CA LEU A 315 -17.01 11.86 15.81
C LEU A 315 -18.19 11.09 16.41
N LEU A 316 -17.93 10.11 17.28
CA LEU A 316 -18.95 9.44 18.09
C LEU A 316 -19.59 10.39 19.09
N ALA A 317 -18.80 11.21 19.80
CA ALA A 317 -19.29 12.18 20.77
C ALA A 317 -20.17 13.23 20.10
N LYS A 318 -19.79 13.71 18.91
CA LYS A 318 -20.57 14.67 18.10
C LYS A 318 -21.84 14.03 17.51
N ALA A 319 -21.78 12.77 17.08
CA ALA A 319 -22.94 12.00 16.65
C ALA A 319 -23.92 11.69 17.79
N VAL A 320 -23.43 11.62 19.04
CA VAL A 320 -24.21 11.41 20.26
C VAL A 320 -24.75 12.72 20.81
N GLU A 321 -24.00 13.82 20.73
CA GLU A 321 -24.41 15.18 21.11
C GLU A 321 -25.60 15.66 20.26
N MET A 322 -25.59 15.37 18.95
CA MET A 322 -26.73 15.57 18.04
C MET A 322 -27.95 14.70 18.36
N SER A 323 -27.78 13.67 19.19
CA SER A 323 -28.81 12.72 19.61
C SER A 323 -29.44 13.07 20.96
N LEU A 324 -28.86 13.99 21.73
CA LEU A 324 -29.34 14.31 23.08
C LEU A 324 -30.43 15.41 23.11
N ASP A 325 -30.86 15.92 21.96
CA ASP A 325 -31.99 16.87 21.93
C ASP A 325 -33.32 16.13 22.13
N SER A 326 -33.91 16.40 23.30
CA SER A 326 -34.86 15.61 24.11
C SER A 326 -36.18 15.12 23.50
N ARG A 327 -36.34 15.05 22.18
CA ARG A 327 -37.54 14.48 21.52
C ARG A 327 -37.27 13.55 20.33
N ASN A 328 -36.02 13.37 19.88
CA ASN A 328 -35.68 12.56 18.68
C ASN A 328 -34.27 11.90 18.75
N ALA A 329 -33.93 11.23 19.85
CA ALA A 329 -32.58 10.70 20.09
C ALA A 329 -32.15 9.48 19.23
N THR A 330 -30.91 9.47 18.72
CA THR A 330 -30.32 8.47 17.79
C THR A 330 -28.84 8.16 18.10
N PRO A 331 -28.50 7.01 18.71
CA PRO A 331 -27.10 6.70 19.04
C PRO A 331 -26.32 6.31 17.79
N LEU A 332 -25.07 6.79 17.66
CA LEU A 332 -24.01 6.24 16.79
C LEU A 332 -24.08 6.51 15.28
N GLY A 333 -24.53 7.70 14.84
CA GLY A 333 -24.63 8.01 13.40
C GLY A 333 -25.73 7.20 12.70
N PHE A 334 -26.54 6.46 13.46
CA PHE A 334 -27.76 5.82 13.03
C PHE A 334 -28.91 6.85 12.96
N ARG A 335 -28.76 7.80 12.00
CA ARG A 335 -29.72 8.74 11.37
C ARG A 335 -29.36 10.23 11.52
N GLY A 336 -29.05 10.85 10.37
CA GLY A 336 -29.57 12.16 9.98
C GLY A 336 -30.53 11.97 8.80
N THR A 337 -31.77 12.47 8.92
CA THR A 337 -32.88 12.66 7.92
C THR A 337 -33.29 11.56 6.93
N SER A 338 -32.50 10.53 6.62
CA SER A 338 -32.88 9.38 5.80
C SER A 338 -32.34 8.08 6.41
N SER A 339 -33.19 7.33 7.12
CA SER A 339 -32.76 6.03 7.68
C SER A 339 -32.31 5.03 6.64
N LEU A 340 -31.18 4.38 6.93
CA LEU A 340 -30.93 3.04 6.44
C LEU A 340 -31.94 2.05 7.04
N ASP A 341 -32.27 1.01 6.30
CA ASP A 341 -33.08 -0.07 6.84
C ASP A 341 -32.25 -0.99 7.74
N PHE A 342 -32.93 -1.71 8.62
CA PHE A 342 -32.31 -2.66 9.56
C PHE A 342 -31.44 -3.71 8.85
N LEU A 343 -31.78 -4.09 7.62
CA LEU A 343 -31.01 -5.06 6.83
C LEU A 343 -29.64 -4.49 6.45
N THR A 344 -29.60 -3.24 6.01
CA THR A 344 -28.36 -2.53 5.66
C THR A 344 -27.50 -2.32 6.90
N GLU A 345 -28.10 -2.02 8.05
CA GLU A 345 -27.37 -1.86 9.32
C GLU A 345 -26.72 -3.16 9.80
N ILE A 346 -27.46 -4.27 9.79
CA ILE A 346 -26.90 -5.59 10.12
C ILE A 346 -25.78 -5.95 9.15
N PHE A 347 -25.94 -5.66 7.85
CA PHE A 347 -24.91 -5.94 6.86
C PHE A 347 -23.60 -5.21 7.18
N TRP A 348 -23.65 -3.91 7.48
CA TRP A 348 -22.44 -3.13 7.79
C TRP A 348 -21.85 -3.47 9.16
N LEU A 349 -22.68 -3.84 10.14
CA LEU A 349 -22.21 -4.40 11.40
C LEU A 349 -21.44 -5.71 11.17
N ALA A 350 -21.94 -6.57 10.27
CA ALA A 350 -21.25 -7.80 9.89
C ALA A 350 -19.92 -7.51 9.17
N GLN A 351 -19.85 -6.49 8.30
CA GLN A 351 -18.57 -6.06 7.71
C GLN A 351 -17.57 -5.63 8.79
N ARG A 352 -17.99 -4.84 9.80
CA ARG A 352 -17.14 -4.46 10.95
C ARG A 352 -16.67 -5.69 11.73
N ALA A 353 -17.53 -6.69 11.91
CA ALA A 353 -17.17 -7.94 12.55
C ALA A 353 -16.12 -8.74 11.76
N LEU A 354 -16.19 -8.80 10.42
CA LEU A 354 -15.13 -9.40 9.61
C LEU A 354 -13.78 -8.68 9.80
N GLY A 355 -13.81 -7.34 9.86
CA GLY A 355 -12.62 -6.53 10.12
C GLY A 355 -12.02 -6.82 11.49
N ALA A 356 -12.86 -6.97 12.52
CA ALA A 356 -12.41 -7.34 13.86
C ALA A 356 -11.75 -8.73 13.90
N VAL A 357 -12.28 -9.73 13.17
CA VAL A 357 -11.65 -11.06 13.04
C VAL A 357 -10.28 -10.96 12.35
N ALA A 358 -10.19 -10.19 11.27
CA ALA A 358 -8.92 -9.97 10.56
C ALA A 358 -7.88 -9.26 11.45
N ALA A 359 -8.26 -8.20 12.15
CA ALA A 359 -7.38 -7.46 13.07
C ALA A 359 -6.86 -8.36 14.21
N VAL A 360 -7.70 -9.25 14.76
CA VAL A 360 -7.28 -10.23 15.76
C VAL A 360 -6.27 -11.22 15.17
N ALA A 361 -6.42 -11.62 13.91
CA ALA A 361 -5.43 -12.47 13.24
C ALA A 361 -4.08 -11.78 13.04
N ASP A 362 -4.07 -10.48 12.73
CA ASP A 362 -2.84 -9.68 12.67
C ASP A 362 -2.18 -9.54 14.03
N ALA A 363 -2.95 -9.22 15.07
CA ALA A 363 -2.46 -9.17 16.44
C ALA A 363 -1.81 -10.49 16.87
N MET A 364 -2.40 -11.64 16.51
CA MET A 364 -1.80 -12.95 16.73
C MET A 364 -0.43 -13.08 16.06
N ARG A 365 -0.31 -12.66 14.78
CA ARG A 365 0.94 -12.76 14.02
C ARG A 365 2.05 -11.93 14.67
N ASP A 366 1.76 -10.69 15.04
CA ASP A 366 2.75 -9.81 15.64
C ASP A 366 3.16 -10.25 17.03
N GLU A 367 2.21 -10.75 17.82
CA GLU A 367 2.51 -11.28 19.13
C GLU A 367 3.39 -12.54 19.06
N LEU A 368 3.12 -13.43 18.10
CA LEU A 368 3.97 -14.60 17.86
C LEU A 368 5.37 -14.21 17.38
N LYS A 369 5.54 -13.13 16.61
CA LYS A 369 6.87 -12.59 16.26
C LYS A 369 7.60 -12.09 17.51
N ARG A 370 6.93 -11.36 18.41
CA ARG A 370 7.52 -10.86 19.67
C ARG A 370 7.97 -11.99 20.58
N VAL A 371 7.15 -13.02 20.77
CA VAL A 371 7.51 -14.19 21.60
C VAL A 371 8.74 -14.91 21.03
N ARG A 372 8.85 -15.04 19.70
CA ARG A 372 10.00 -15.67 19.04
C ARG A 372 11.31 -14.89 19.18
N ALA A 373 11.26 -13.60 19.50
CA ALA A 373 12.45 -12.76 19.65
C ALA A 373 13.14 -12.91 21.03
N GLY A 374 12.61 -13.73 21.94
CA GLY A 374 13.20 -14.01 23.25
C GLY A 374 14.54 -14.75 23.18
N ARG A 375 15.38 -14.60 24.22
CA ARG A 375 16.77 -15.11 24.25
C ARG A 375 16.93 -16.58 24.65
N ASP A 376 15.90 -17.23 25.17
CA ASP A 376 15.93 -18.62 25.67
C ASP A 376 15.07 -19.51 24.76
N GLU A 377 15.72 -20.35 23.94
CA GLU A 377 15.05 -21.15 22.90
C GLU A 377 14.01 -22.14 23.47
N ASP A 378 14.28 -22.76 24.63
CA ASP A 378 13.40 -23.77 25.21
C ASP A 378 12.19 -23.13 25.92
N ALA A 379 12.42 -22.02 26.64
CA ALA A 379 11.34 -21.24 27.24
C ALA A 379 10.45 -20.57 26.19
N VAL A 380 11.06 -20.04 25.10
CA VAL A 380 10.35 -19.45 23.96
C VAL A 380 9.54 -20.50 23.20
N ALA A 381 10.04 -21.73 23.04
CA ALA A 381 9.30 -22.81 22.41
C ALA A 381 8.06 -23.23 23.24
N ALA A 382 8.21 -23.35 24.56
CA ALA A 382 7.12 -23.70 25.46
C ALA A 382 6.05 -22.59 25.55
N ALA A 383 6.46 -21.34 25.76
CA ALA A 383 5.56 -20.18 25.81
C ALA A 383 4.87 -19.96 24.45
N GLY A 384 5.63 -20.05 23.36
CA GLY A 384 5.11 -19.92 22.00
C GLY A 384 4.07 -21.00 21.64
N MET A 385 4.21 -22.23 22.15
CA MET A 385 3.22 -23.28 21.93
C MET A 385 1.90 -23.01 22.63
N ILE A 386 1.94 -22.67 23.92
CA ILE A 386 0.75 -22.42 24.72
C ILE A 386 -0.01 -21.22 24.17
N HIS A 387 0.70 -20.13 23.90
CA HIS A 387 0.11 -18.90 23.36
C HIS A 387 -0.56 -19.19 22.02
N ARG A 388 0.21 -19.75 21.07
CA ARG A 388 -0.33 -20.11 19.74
C ARG A 388 -1.51 -21.06 19.85
N GLY A 389 -1.49 -22.01 20.78
CA GLY A 389 -2.58 -22.96 21.00
C GLY A 389 -3.90 -22.29 21.40
N GLY A 390 -3.83 -21.32 22.32
CA GLY A 390 -4.98 -20.54 22.76
C GLY A 390 -5.59 -19.70 21.64
N TRP A 391 -4.75 -18.98 20.89
CA TRP A 391 -5.18 -18.18 19.73
C TRP A 391 -5.79 -19.02 18.62
N VAL A 392 -5.11 -20.08 18.17
CA VAL A 392 -5.60 -20.96 17.09
C VAL A 392 -6.91 -21.64 17.50
N THR A 393 -7.09 -21.98 18.77
CA THR A 393 -8.35 -22.61 19.24
C THR A 393 -9.55 -21.70 19.04
N HIS A 394 -9.44 -20.40 19.36
CA HIS A 394 -10.52 -19.42 19.23
C HIS A 394 -10.64 -18.89 17.79
N LEU A 395 -9.54 -18.43 17.20
CA LEU A 395 -9.54 -17.80 15.87
C LEU A 395 -9.90 -18.78 14.76
N HIS A 396 -9.46 -20.04 14.86
CA HIS A 396 -9.81 -21.09 13.90
C HIS A 396 -11.02 -21.91 14.37
N ASP A 397 -11.91 -21.33 15.17
CA ASP A 397 -13.20 -21.92 15.48
C ASP A 397 -14.00 -22.14 14.18
N PRO A 398 -14.39 -23.39 13.85
CA PRO A 398 -15.21 -23.70 12.68
C PRO A 398 -16.51 -22.91 12.62
N ARG A 399 -17.22 -22.70 13.74
CA ARG A 399 -18.52 -21.99 13.72
C ARG A 399 -18.35 -20.52 13.37
N LEU A 400 -17.32 -19.87 13.92
CA LEU A 400 -16.96 -18.50 13.61
C LEU A 400 -16.55 -18.36 12.14
N LEU A 401 -15.64 -19.21 11.68
CA LEU A 401 -15.12 -19.13 10.32
C LEU A 401 -16.17 -19.49 9.26
N GLU A 402 -17.10 -20.41 9.53
CA GLU A 402 -18.18 -20.76 8.62
C GLU A 402 -19.13 -19.56 8.41
N VAL A 403 -19.58 -18.91 9.48
CA VAL A 403 -20.46 -17.73 9.36
C VAL A 403 -19.71 -16.53 8.79
N ALA A 404 -18.46 -16.29 9.19
CA ALA A 404 -17.63 -15.22 8.64
C ALA A 404 -17.41 -15.41 7.14
N GLY A 405 -17.07 -16.63 6.72
CA GLY A 405 -16.87 -16.97 5.31
C GLY A 405 -18.14 -16.89 4.48
N ALA A 406 -19.29 -17.27 5.04
CA ALA A 406 -20.58 -17.10 4.38
C ALA A 406 -20.88 -15.61 4.11
N VAL A 407 -20.65 -14.75 5.12
CA VAL A 407 -20.82 -13.29 4.97
C VAL A 407 -19.85 -12.72 3.95
N ALA A 408 -18.56 -13.05 4.06
CA ALA A 408 -17.53 -12.64 3.11
C ALA A 408 -17.91 -13.04 1.67
N THR A 409 -18.28 -14.31 1.47
CA THR A 409 -18.63 -14.85 0.15
C THR A 409 -19.88 -14.21 -0.43
N ALA A 410 -20.93 -14.01 0.36
CA ALA A 410 -22.16 -13.37 -0.08
C ALA A 410 -21.95 -11.90 -0.43
N SER A 411 -21.14 -11.18 0.36
CA SER A 411 -20.78 -9.79 0.12
C SER A 411 -20.01 -9.64 -1.19
N THR A 412 -19.02 -10.50 -1.43
CA THR A 412 -18.24 -10.46 -2.67
C THR A 412 -19.04 -10.90 -3.90
N LYS A 413 -19.98 -11.86 -3.76
CA LYS A 413 -20.94 -12.18 -4.84
C LYS A 413 -21.74 -10.96 -5.25
N LEU A 414 -22.21 -10.16 -4.28
CA LEU A 414 -22.94 -8.93 -4.55
C LEU A 414 -22.06 -7.91 -5.29
N VAL A 415 -20.79 -7.73 -4.89
CA VAL A 415 -19.83 -6.87 -5.61
C VAL A 415 -19.64 -7.33 -7.05
N VAL A 416 -19.46 -8.63 -7.30
CA VAL A 416 -19.36 -9.18 -8.66
C VAL A 416 -20.63 -8.95 -9.47
N ASP A 417 -21.82 -9.10 -8.87
CA ASP A 417 -23.08 -8.80 -9.54
C ASP A 417 -23.23 -7.30 -9.87
N LEU A 418 -22.76 -6.41 -8.99
CA LEU A 418 -22.72 -4.97 -9.24
C LEU A 418 -21.79 -4.62 -10.41
N SER A 419 -20.69 -5.35 -10.58
CA SER A 419 -19.73 -5.11 -11.68
C SER A 419 -20.35 -5.31 -13.07
N ARG A 420 -21.45 -6.07 -13.15
CA ARG A 420 -22.16 -6.39 -14.39
C ARG A 420 -23.27 -5.41 -14.76
N ARG A 421 -23.55 -4.41 -13.90
CA ARG A 421 -24.60 -3.42 -14.14
C ARG A 421 -24.08 -2.26 -14.99
N GLU A 422 -24.98 -1.59 -15.70
CA GLU A 422 -24.63 -0.42 -16.54
C GLU A 422 -24.03 0.73 -15.71
N ASN A 423 -24.46 0.89 -14.45
CA ASN A 423 -23.97 1.91 -13.53
C ASN A 423 -22.80 1.45 -12.63
N ALA A 424 -22.04 0.43 -13.04
CA ALA A 424 -20.98 -0.16 -12.22
C ALA A 424 -19.93 0.87 -11.77
N VAL A 425 -19.48 1.77 -12.65
CA VAL A 425 -18.49 2.82 -12.33
C VAL A 425 -18.95 3.68 -11.15
N ALA A 426 -20.14 4.29 -11.26
CA ALA A 426 -20.71 5.15 -10.21
C ALA A 426 -21.05 4.37 -8.91
N THR A 427 -21.24 3.05 -9.01
CA THR A 427 -21.48 2.22 -7.82
C THR A 427 -20.17 1.89 -7.11
N PHE A 428 -19.14 1.47 -7.85
CA PHE A 428 -17.84 1.09 -7.30
C PHE A 428 -17.10 2.28 -6.67
N SER A 429 -17.39 3.50 -7.11
CA SER A 429 -16.91 4.72 -6.44
C SER A 429 -17.54 5.00 -5.08
N ARG A 430 -18.57 4.22 -4.71
CA ARG A 430 -19.32 4.37 -3.46
C ARG A 430 -19.26 3.12 -2.57
N VAL A 431 -18.65 2.03 -3.05
CA VAL A 431 -18.48 0.78 -2.29
C VAL A 431 -17.06 0.77 -1.69
N PRO A 432 -16.91 0.63 -0.36
CA PRO A 432 -15.61 0.54 0.29
C PRO A 432 -14.77 -0.65 -0.20
N ALA A 433 -13.47 -0.43 -0.38
CA ALA A 433 -12.52 -1.49 -0.74
C ALA A 433 -12.44 -2.62 0.31
N SER A 434 -12.74 -2.31 1.58
CA SER A 434 -12.68 -3.24 2.69
C SER A 434 -13.63 -4.42 2.58
N VAL A 435 -14.75 -4.27 1.86
CA VAL A 435 -15.68 -5.38 1.59
C VAL A 435 -14.95 -6.54 0.93
N VAL A 436 -14.03 -6.24 0.00
CA VAL A 436 -13.21 -7.25 -0.69
C VAL A 436 -11.97 -7.59 0.14
N LYS A 437 -11.27 -6.60 0.73
CA LYS A 437 -10.07 -6.86 1.56
C LYS A 437 -10.37 -7.86 2.68
N ARG A 438 -11.43 -7.60 3.45
CA ARG A 438 -11.86 -8.44 4.58
C ARG A 438 -12.33 -9.81 4.13
N ALA A 439 -12.99 -9.91 2.97
CA ALA A 439 -13.36 -11.21 2.42
C ALA A 439 -12.14 -12.08 2.13
N CYS A 440 -11.09 -11.50 1.53
CA CYS A 440 -9.83 -12.20 1.30
C CYS A 440 -9.14 -12.60 2.61
N ASP A 441 -9.12 -11.74 3.63
CA ASP A 441 -8.53 -12.07 4.93
C ASP A 441 -9.22 -13.27 5.58
N ILE A 442 -10.55 -13.33 5.50
CA ILE A 442 -11.34 -14.45 6.01
C ILE A 442 -11.10 -15.72 5.19
N TRP A 443 -11.08 -15.65 3.86
CA TRP A 443 -10.76 -16.82 3.04
C TRP A 443 -9.35 -17.35 3.31
N SER A 444 -8.37 -16.47 3.52
CA SER A 444 -7.01 -16.88 3.91
C SER A 444 -7.01 -17.57 5.28
N LEU A 445 -7.78 -17.09 6.26
CA LEU A 445 -7.95 -17.77 7.55
C LEU A 445 -8.63 -19.14 7.39
N GLN A 446 -9.66 -19.24 6.54
CA GLN A 446 -10.33 -20.51 6.26
C GLN A 446 -9.40 -21.51 5.58
N LEU A 447 -8.54 -21.07 4.66
CA LEU A 447 -7.51 -21.89 4.02
C LEU A 447 -6.48 -22.41 5.03
N GLN A 448 -6.09 -21.58 6.00
CA GLN A 448 -5.17 -21.97 7.08
C GLN A 448 -5.81 -22.91 8.11
N ALA A 449 -7.09 -22.71 8.43
CA ALA A 449 -7.83 -23.50 9.41
C ALA A 449 -8.30 -24.85 8.85
N ALA A 450 -8.59 -24.92 7.54
CA ALA A 450 -8.97 -26.15 6.89
C ALA A 450 -7.83 -27.15 7.04
N ALA A 451 -8.03 -28.18 7.87
CA ALA A 451 -7.13 -29.31 7.99
C ALA A 451 -7.92 -30.62 7.84
N GLY A 452 -8.77 -30.66 6.79
CA GLY A 452 -9.68 -31.76 6.46
C GLY A 452 -11.18 -31.52 6.73
N GLU A 453 -11.59 -30.30 7.07
CA GLU A 453 -13.00 -29.91 7.26
C GLU A 453 -13.45 -28.96 6.13
N SER A 454 -14.69 -29.12 5.64
CA SER A 454 -15.28 -28.28 4.59
C SER A 454 -15.81 -26.98 5.19
N LEU A 455 -14.92 -26.05 5.54
CA LEU A 455 -15.27 -24.75 6.15
C LEU A 455 -15.90 -23.75 5.15
N PHE A 456 -15.61 -23.90 3.85
CA PHE A 456 -16.13 -23.07 2.77
C PHE A 456 -15.97 -23.77 1.42
N ASP A 457 -16.56 -23.17 0.38
CA ASP A 457 -16.36 -23.59 -1.01
C ASP A 457 -15.17 -22.83 -1.64
N PRO A 458 -13.97 -23.44 -1.73
CA PRO A 458 -12.80 -22.80 -2.34
C PRO A 458 -13.01 -22.48 -3.81
N LYS A 459 -13.85 -23.22 -4.53
CA LYS A 459 -14.13 -22.97 -5.95
C LYS A 459 -14.87 -21.66 -6.14
N THR A 460 -15.87 -21.39 -5.31
CA THR A 460 -16.59 -20.11 -5.31
C THR A 460 -15.63 -18.96 -5.01
N ALA A 461 -14.78 -19.07 -3.99
CA ALA A 461 -13.81 -18.02 -3.66
C ALA A 461 -12.82 -17.76 -4.82
N ALA A 462 -12.27 -18.81 -5.45
CA ALA A 462 -11.40 -18.68 -6.62
C ALA A 462 -12.11 -18.01 -7.82
N THR A 463 -13.38 -18.38 -8.06
CA THR A 463 -14.21 -17.79 -9.13
C THR A 463 -14.43 -16.29 -8.90
N LEU A 464 -14.74 -15.90 -7.66
CA LEU A 464 -14.93 -14.50 -7.29
C LEU A 464 -13.63 -13.70 -7.40
N CYS A 465 -12.50 -14.27 -6.95
CA CYS A 465 -11.20 -13.63 -7.09
C CYS A 465 -10.86 -13.38 -8.57
N CYS A 466 -11.04 -14.39 -9.42
CA CYS A 466 -10.83 -14.27 -10.86
C CYS A 466 -11.74 -13.21 -11.48
N ALA A 467 -13.03 -13.18 -11.12
CA ALA A 467 -13.99 -12.22 -11.66
C ALA A 467 -13.63 -10.76 -11.32
N LEU A 468 -13.13 -10.50 -10.11
CA LEU A 468 -12.71 -9.17 -9.68
C LEU A 468 -11.36 -8.74 -10.28
N MET A 469 -10.38 -9.65 -10.35
CA MET A 469 -9.08 -9.35 -11.00
C MET A 469 -9.21 -9.01 -12.48
N LYS A 470 -10.27 -9.48 -13.16
CA LYS A 470 -10.59 -9.09 -14.55
C LYS A 470 -11.12 -7.67 -14.70
N ARG A 471 -11.42 -6.97 -13.61
CA ARG A 471 -12.00 -5.63 -13.62
C ARG A 471 -11.09 -4.59 -12.97
N PRO A 472 -9.84 -4.44 -13.43
CA PRO A 472 -8.98 -3.36 -12.93
C PRO A 472 -9.51 -1.96 -13.30
N ASP A 473 -10.42 -1.87 -14.26
CA ASP A 473 -11.18 -0.66 -14.59
C ASP A 473 -12.17 -0.23 -13.50
N LEU A 474 -12.59 -1.17 -12.62
CA LEU A 474 -13.49 -0.90 -11.50
C LEU A 474 -12.82 -1.03 -10.14
N ILE A 475 -11.62 -1.62 -10.07
CA ILE A 475 -10.89 -1.84 -8.82
C ILE A 475 -9.52 -1.20 -8.96
N THR A 476 -9.34 -0.01 -8.40
CA THR A 476 -8.08 0.73 -8.47
C THR A 476 -7.16 0.42 -7.30
N SER A 477 -7.69 -0.12 -6.19
CA SER A 477 -6.89 -0.41 -4.99
C SER A 477 -5.87 -1.54 -5.21
N PRO A 478 -4.56 -1.30 -5.06
CA PRO A 478 -3.52 -2.30 -5.23
C PRO A 478 -3.56 -3.36 -4.11
N VAL A 479 -3.94 -2.95 -2.90
CA VAL A 479 -4.06 -3.82 -1.73
C VAL A 479 -5.13 -4.87 -1.96
N VAL A 480 -6.26 -4.48 -2.58
CA VAL A 480 -7.31 -5.42 -2.97
C VAL A 480 -6.76 -6.44 -3.96
N HIS A 481 -6.07 -5.98 -5.02
CA HIS A 481 -5.45 -6.88 -6.01
C HIS A 481 -4.43 -7.83 -5.38
N ALA A 482 -3.57 -7.35 -4.48
CA ALA A 482 -2.61 -8.18 -3.75
C ALA A 482 -3.31 -9.29 -2.97
N LYS A 483 -4.34 -8.95 -2.19
CA LYS A 483 -5.09 -9.94 -1.39
C LYS A 483 -5.83 -10.96 -2.28
N LEU A 484 -6.37 -10.54 -3.43
CA LEU A 484 -6.98 -11.46 -4.40
C LEU A 484 -5.95 -12.45 -4.97
N VAL A 485 -4.77 -11.96 -5.33
CA VAL A 485 -3.65 -12.80 -5.80
C VAL A 485 -3.20 -13.77 -4.70
N ASP A 486 -3.12 -13.32 -3.45
CA ASP A 486 -2.67 -14.14 -2.32
C ASP A 486 -3.59 -15.33 -2.04
N VAL A 487 -4.92 -15.12 -2.12
CA VAL A 487 -5.90 -16.21 -1.96
C VAL A 487 -5.72 -17.26 -3.04
N VAL A 488 -5.64 -16.84 -4.31
CA VAL A 488 -5.47 -17.77 -5.45
C VAL A 488 -4.11 -18.47 -5.41
N SER A 489 -3.05 -17.74 -5.06
CA SER A 489 -1.71 -18.30 -4.87
C SER A 489 -1.70 -19.37 -3.79
N THR A 490 -2.29 -19.09 -2.63
CA THR A 490 -2.39 -20.07 -1.54
C THR A 490 -3.09 -21.36 -1.98
N MET A 491 -4.17 -21.27 -2.76
CA MET A 491 -4.86 -22.45 -3.30
C MET A 491 -4.03 -23.22 -4.33
N MET A 492 -3.34 -22.52 -5.23
CA MET A 492 -2.53 -23.13 -6.29
C MET A 492 -1.26 -23.80 -5.77
N PHE A 493 -0.66 -23.29 -4.69
CA PHE A 493 0.60 -23.79 -4.13
C PHE A 493 0.45 -24.69 -2.90
N ALA A 494 -0.78 -24.95 -2.43
CA ALA A 494 -1.06 -25.76 -1.24
C ALA A 494 -0.44 -27.19 -1.26
N SER A 495 -0.28 -27.82 -2.43
CA SER A 495 0.33 -29.18 -2.54
C SER A 495 1.86 -29.17 -2.53
N SER A 496 2.50 -28.03 -2.80
CA SER A 496 3.95 -27.91 -3.01
C SER A 496 4.73 -27.53 -1.75
N ASP A 497 4.05 -26.96 -0.75
CA ASP A 497 4.73 -26.38 0.41
C ASP A 497 5.00 -27.44 1.50
N ARG A 498 6.28 -27.69 1.80
CA ARG A 498 6.68 -28.43 3.01
C ARG A 498 6.48 -27.49 4.19
N SER A 499 5.23 -27.32 4.62
CA SER A 499 4.88 -26.32 5.64
C SER A 499 5.85 -26.38 6.83
N THR A 500 6.40 -25.23 7.19
CA THR A 500 7.20 -24.97 8.40
C THR A 500 6.34 -24.95 9.68
N ASP A 501 5.08 -25.37 9.59
CA ASP A 501 4.21 -25.48 10.74
C ASP A 501 4.75 -26.56 11.68
N VAL A 502 5.29 -26.14 12.82
CA VAL A 502 5.90 -26.99 13.86
C VAL A 502 4.95 -28.10 14.36
N TYR A 503 3.64 -28.00 14.07
CA TYR A 503 2.62 -29.00 14.41
C TYR A 503 2.11 -29.84 13.23
N ALA A 504 2.54 -29.57 12.00
CA ALA A 504 2.17 -30.37 10.83
C ALA A 504 3.02 -31.64 10.78
N ALA A 505 2.44 -32.77 11.20
CA ALA A 505 3.04 -34.07 10.93
C ALA A 505 3.16 -34.28 9.40
N PRO A 506 4.27 -34.88 8.89
CA PRO A 506 4.40 -35.18 7.48
C PRO A 506 3.38 -36.27 7.10
N GLY A 507 2.38 -35.94 6.29
CA GLY A 507 1.25 -36.85 6.04
C GLY A 507 0.58 -36.71 4.68
N ARG A 508 0.16 -37.85 4.11
CA ARG A 508 -0.62 -37.95 2.85
C ARG A 508 -1.93 -37.15 2.85
N ARG A 509 -2.47 -36.76 4.01
CA ARG A 509 -3.71 -35.97 4.14
C ARG A 509 -3.52 -34.51 3.73
N LEU A 510 -2.40 -33.88 4.10
CA LEU A 510 -2.08 -32.50 3.69
C LEU A 510 -1.95 -32.41 2.16
N ARG A 511 -1.32 -33.43 1.55
CA ARG A 511 -1.22 -33.53 0.09
C ARG A 511 -2.59 -33.65 -0.59
N ARG A 512 -3.48 -34.52 -0.09
CA ARG A 512 -4.85 -34.63 -0.64
C ARG A 512 -5.64 -33.33 -0.55
N GLN A 513 -5.47 -32.59 0.54
CA GLN A 513 -6.13 -31.31 0.71
C GLN A 513 -5.55 -30.24 -0.22
N GLY A 514 -4.23 -30.20 -0.38
CA GLY A 514 -3.60 -29.36 -1.40
C GLY A 514 -4.13 -29.67 -2.79
N ASP A 515 -4.28 -30.96 -3.13
CA ASP A 515 -4.80 -31.38 -4.43
C ASP A 515 -6.25 -30.93 -4.64
N GLN A 516 -7.08 -30.93 -3.58
CA GLN A 516 -8.44 -30.39 -3.62
C GLN A 516 -8.48 -28.86 -3.83
N LEU A 517 -7.61 -28.11 -3.15
CA LEU A 517 -7.52 -26.65 -3.30
C LEU A 517 -7.01 -26.26 -4.69
N HIS A 518 -6.02 -26.98 -5.20
CA HIS A 518 -5.56 -26.82 -6.58
C HIS A 518 -6.67 -27.17 -7.58
N GLY A 519 -7.39 -28.27 -7.37
CA GLY A 519 -8.56 -28.65 -8.17
C GLY A 519 -9.66 -27.59 -8.16
N ALA A 520 -9.91 -26.94 -7.02
CA ALA A 520 -10.92 -25.87 -6.92
C ALA A 520 -10.65 -24.69 -7.87
N VAL A 521 -9.39 -24.39 -8.16
CA VAL A 521 -8.99 -23.38 -9.15
C VAL A 521 -8.99 -23.98 -10.57
N MET A 522 -8.40 -25.16 -10.74
CA MET A 522 -8.12 -25.71 -12.07
C MET A 522 -9.26 -26.52 -12.68
N ASP A 523 -10.29 -26.91 -11.95
CA ASP A 523 -11.42 -27.70 -12.47
C ASP A 523 -12.45 -26.84 -13.25
N ASP A 524 -12.54 -25.53 -12.99
CA ASP A 524 -13.42 -24.61 -13.72
C ASP A 524 -12.77 -24.12 -15.01
N SER A 525 -13.38 -24.43 -16.17
CA SER A 525 -12.86 -24.01 -17.48
C SER A 525 -12.78 -22.50 -17.66
N ARG A 526 -13.66 -21.73 -17.01
CA ARG A 526 -13.63 -20.27 -17.08
C ARG A 526 -12.43 -19.71 -16.32
N ILE A 527 -12.11 -20.26 -15.15
CA ILE A 527 -10.91 -19.84 -14.42
C ILE A 527 -9.67 -20.16 -15.25
N ARG A 528 -9.62 -21.35 -15.88
CA ARG A 528 -8.49 -21.74 -16.73
C ARG A 528 -8.24 -20.78 -17.89
N SER A 529 -9.27 -20.24 -18.52
CA SER A 529 -9.10 -19.29 -19.63
C SER A 529 -8.93 -17.84 -19.17
N GLU A 530 -9.56 -17.44 -18.07
CA GLU A 530 -9.64 -16.03 -17.68
C GLU A 530 -8.55 -15.60 -16.67
N LEU A 531 -8.16 -16.48 -15.76
CA LEU A 531 -7.18 -16.18 -14.72
C LEU A 531 -5.79 -15.79 -15.29
N PRO A 532 -5.22 -16.49 -16.30
CA PRO A 532 -3.93 -16.10 -16.87
C PRO A 532 -3.96 -14.68 -17.45
N VAL A 533 -5.07 -14.31 -18.12
CA VAL A 533 -5.26 -13.01 -18.73
C VAL A 533 -5.42 -11.91 -17.68
N ALA A 534 -6.19 -12.18 -16.62
CA ALA A 534 -6.37 -11.26 -15.50
C ALA A 534 -5.04 -10.98 -14.78
N LEU A 535 -4.27 -12.03 -14.48
CA LEU A 535 -2.95 -11.92 -13.85
C LEU A 535 -1.95 -11.14 -14.72
N ALA A 536 -1.91 -11.41 -16.03
CA ALA A 536 -1.04 -10.71 -16.97
C ALA A 536 -1.40 -9.22 -17.10
N THR A 537 -2.69 -8.90 -17.14
CA THR A 537 -3.19 -7.52 -17.16
C THR A 537 -2.82 -6.78 -15.88
N LEU A 538 -3.05 -7.40 -14.73
CA LEU A 538 -2.71 -6.84 -13.43
C LEU A 538 -1.20 -6.61 -13.30
N TYR A 539 -0.37 -7.55 -13.75
CA TYR A 539 1.10 -7.42 -13.72
C TYR A 539 1.57 -6.13 -14.41
N ALA A 540 1.02 -5.84 -15.59
CA ALA A 540 1.34 -4.64 -16.36
C ALA A 540 0.85 -3.36 -15.68
N GLN A 541 -0.32 -3.39 -15.05
CA GLN A 541 -0.94 -2.23 -14.41
C GLN A 541 -0.41 -1.91 -13.01
N LEU A 542 0.26 -2.83 -12.31
CA LEU A 542 0.82 -2.59 -10.97
C LEU A 542 1.89 -1.48 -10.93
N HIS A 543 2.45 -1.07 -12.08
CA HIS A 543 3.32 0.11 -12.17
C HIS A 543 2.58 1.44 -11.95
N ALA A 544 1.25 1.44 -12.09
CA ALA A 544 0.43 2.62 -12.10
C ALA A 544 0.01 3.13 -10.72
N ILE A 545 0.29 2.37 -9.67
CA ILE A 545 -0.22 2.65 -8.34
C ILE A 545 0.92 3.23 -7.51
N VAL A 546 1.25 4.46 -7.88
CA VAL A 546 2.13 5.37 -7.14
C VAL A 546 1.21 6.32 -6.39
N GLY A 547 1.42 6.50 -5.09
CA GLY A 547 0.59 7.33 -4.23
C GLY A 547 0.07 6.63 -2.96
N LEU A 548 0.26 5.32 -2.83
CA LEU A 548 0.19 4.66 -1.53
C LEU A 548 1.59 4.69 -0.94
N ASP A 549 1.73 5.42 0.17
CA ASP A 549 2.91 5.44 1.04
C ASP A 549 3.44 3.99 1.10
N VAL A 550 4.64 3.75 0.55
CA VAL A 550 5.27 2.42 0.49
C VAL A 550 5.48 1.86 1.92
N ASP A 551 5.27 2.70 2.93
CA ASP A 551 5.45 2.45 4.35
C ASP A 551 4.20 2.65 5.23
N ARG A 552 3.03 3.03 4.69
CA ARG A 552 1.80 3.08 5.51
C ARG A 552 1.26 1.68 5.71
N ASP A 553 1.28 1.25 6.98
CA ASP A 553 0.45 0.30 7.74
C ASP A 553 -0.24 -0.94 7.10
N ASP A 554 -0.48 -0.98 5.79
CA ASP A 554 -1.12 -2.09 5.05
C ASP A 554 -0.11 -3.07 4.40
N GLY A 555 1.21 -2.81 4.48
CA GLY A 555 2.26 -3.77 4.10
C GLY A 555 2.30 -4.17 2.61
N PHE A 556 1.85 -3.30 1.71
CA PHE A 556 1.81 -3.58 0.27
C PHE A 556 3.17 -3.38 -0.40
N ASP A 557 3.69 -4.46 -1.01
CA ASP A 557 4.88 -4.42 -1.86
C ASP A 557 4.55 -4.92 -3.27
N LYS A 558 4.67 -4.02 -4.26
CA LYS A 558 4.42 -4.34 -5.67
C LYS A 558 5.32 -5.47 -6.19
N PHE A 559 6.56 -5.56 -5.69
CA PHE A 559 7.52 -6.55 -6.15
C PHE A 559 7.18 -7.94 -5.62
N ALA A 560 6.77 -8.05 -4.36
CA ALA A 560 6.24 -9.28 -3.78
C ALA A 560 4.98 -9.76 -4.53
N VAL A 561 4.06 -8.86 -4.89
CA VAL A 561 2.86 -9.22 -5.67
C VAL A 561 3.25 -9.72 -7.06
N ARG A 562 4.17 -9.03 -7.75
CA ARG A 562 4.70 -9.48 -9.05
C ARG A 562 5.36 -10.83 -9.00
N HIS A 563 6.16 -11.10 -7.97
CA HIS A 563 6.77 -12.40 -7.78
C HIS A 563 5.71 -13.51 -7.67
N ARG A 564 4.66 -13.29 -6.89
CA ARG A 564 3.53 -14.24 -6.77
C ARG A 564 2.78 -14.40 -8.10
N ILE A 565 2.62 -13.34 -8.87
CA ILE A 565 2.03 -13.41 -10.22
C ILE A 565 2.95 -14.20 -11.16
N ASN A 566 4.27 -14.02 -11.12
CA ASN A 566 5.23 -14.80 -11.93
C ASN A 566 5.07 -16.28 -11.66
N ASP A 567 5.05 -16.68 -10.39
CA ASP A 567 4.89 -18.08 -9.98
C ASP A 567 3.56 -18.66 -10.51
N LEU A 568 2.47 -17.91 -10.37
CA LEU A 568 1.15 -18.31 -10.87
C LEU A 568 1.14 -18.44 -12.39
N LEU A 569 1.66 -17.46 -13.13
CA LEU A 569 1.70 -17.46 -14.59
C LEU A 569 2.57 -18.60 -15.12
N LEU A 570 3.75 -18.83 -14.55
CA LEU A 570 4.62 -19.96 -14.90
C LEU A 570 3.93 -21.29 -14.62
N ARG A 571 3.24 -21.42 -13.50
CA ARG A 571 2.50 -22.64 -13.15
C ARG A 571 1.32 -22.89 -14.10
N LEU A 572 0.58 -21.86 -14.48
CA LEU A 572 -0.50 -21.93 -15.47
C LEU A 572 0.04 -22.25 -16.87
N TRP A 573 1.18 -21.66 -17.26
CA TRP A 573 1.85 -21.89 -18.53
C TRP A 573 2.32 -23.35 -18.69
N ARG A 574 2.89 -23.91 -17.62
CA ARG A 574 3.41 -25.28 -17.56
C ARG A 574 2.34 -26.31 -17.21
N HIS A 575 1.09 -25.89 -17.02
CA HIS A 575 0.02 -26.79 -16.60
C HIS A 575 -0.31 -27.82 -17.70
N PRO A 576 -0.60 -29.09 -17.37
CA PRO A 576 -0.93 -30.12 -18.37
C PRO A 576 -2.18 -29.82 -19.20
N LEU A 577 -3.11 -29.04 -18.64
CA LEU A 577 -4.30 -28.58 -19.37
C LEU A 577 -3.89 -27.46 -20.32
N GLY A 578 -4.24 -27.57 -21.61
CA GLY A 578 -3.82 -26.60 -22.63
C GLY A 578 -4.57 -25.26 -22.63
N GLU A 579 -5.73 -25.18 -21.97
CA GLU A 579 -6.58 -23.97 -21.96
C GLU A 579 -5.88 -22.73 -21.38
N PRO A 580 -5.21 -22.77 -20.20
CA PRO A 580 -4.51 -21.60 -19.66
C PRO A 580 -3.36 -21.13 -20.54
N LYS A 581 -2.58 -22.08 -21.07
CA LYS A 581 -1.49 -21.78 -22.01
C LYS A 581 -2.03 -21.08 -23.26
N LYS A 582 -3.11 -21.59 -23.85
CA LYS A 582 -3.74 -21.00 -25.04
C LYS A 582 -4.23 -19.57 -24.78
N ALA A 583 -4.93 -19.35 -23.67
CA ALA A 583 -5.42 -18.02 -23.32
C ALA A 583 -4.29 -17.00 -23.15
N LEU A 584 -3.20 -17.40 -22.48
CA LEU A 584 -2.03 -16.54 -22.31
C LEU A 584 -1.32 -16.28 -23.66
N GLN A 585 -1.21 -17.28 -24.55
CA GLN A 585 -0.67 -17.11 -25.90
C GLN A 585 -1.45 -16.09 -26.74
N GLU A 586 -2.77 -16.11 -26.66
CA GLU A 586 -3.65 -15.19 -27.40
C GLU A 586 -3.51 -13.77 -26.86
N TYR A 587 -3.52 -13.59 -25.54
CA TYR A 587 -3.36 -12.27 -24.91
C TYR A 587 -2.00 -11.62 -25.19
N LEU A 588 -0.91 -12.37 -25.07
CA LEU A 588 0.46 -11.84 -25.22
C LEU A 588 0.82 -11.45 -26.65
N ARG A 589 0.11 -11.96 -27.66
CA ARG A 589 0.38 -11.65 -29.06
C ARG A 589 0.19 -10.17 -29.38
N ASP A 590 -0.83 -9.56 -28.78
CA ASP A 590 -1.27 -8.20 -29.10
C ASP A 590 -0.98 -7.22 -27.95
N ASN A 591 -0.27 -7.64 -26.90
CA ASN A 591 -0.11 -6.85 -25.68
C ASN A 591 1.34 -6.85 -25.15
N ALA A 592 2.11 -5.84 -25.55
CA ALA A 592 3.51 -5.64 -25.13
C ALA A 592 3.66 -4.97 -23.74
N SER A 593 2.56 -4.59 -23.07
CA SER A 593 2.61 -3.87 -21.79
C SER A 593 3.26 -4.71 -20.68
N ILE A 594 2.94 -6.01 -20.63
CA ILE A 594 3.58 -6.94 -19.69
C ILE A 594 5.06 -7.15 -19.97
N THR A 595 5.47 -7.19 -21.25
CA THR A 595 6.89 -7.31 -21.62
C THR A 595 7.66 -6.11 -21.07
N THR A 596 7.15 -4.90 -21.31
CA THR A 596 7.74 -3.66 -20.78
C THR A 596 7.81 -3.71 -19.27
N ALA A 597 6.72 -4.12 -18.62
CA ALA A 597 6.65 -4.20 -17.17
C ALA A 597 7.65 -5.21 -16.58
N CYS A 598 7.88 -6.34 -17.24
CA CYS A 598 8.88 -7.32 -16.86
C CYS A 598 10.30 -6.76 -17.01
N LEU A 599 10.60 -6.05 -18.11
CA LEU A 599 11.91 -5.44 -18.32
C LEU A 599 12.20 -4.38 -17.25
N ASP A 600 11.24 -3.51 -16.92
CA ASP A 600 11.36 -2.56 -15.81
C ASP A 600 11.68 -3.28 -14.49
N ASN A 601 10.94 -4.36 -14.20
CA ASN A 601 11.11 -5.13 -12.97
C ASN A 601 12.49 -5.79 -12.88
N ILE A 602 13.01 -6.30 -14.00
CA ILE A 602 14.36 -6.91 -14.06
C ILE A 602 15.42 -5.84 -13.85
N VAL A 603 15.33 -4.71 -14.55
CA VAL A 603 16.29 -3.59 -14.43
C VAL A 603 16.38 -3.16 -12.97
N TYR A 604 15.25 -2.83 -12.35
CA TYR A 604 15.19 -2.36 -10.97
C TYR A 604 15.81 -3.38 -10.00
N CYS A 605 15.31 -4.61 -10.02
CA CYS A 605 15.71 -5.63 -9.05
C CYS A 605 17.16 -6.09 -9.24
N ALA A 606 17.64 -6.19 -10.48
CA ALA A 606 19.00 -6.63 -10.75
C ALA A 606 20.03 -5.55 -10.40
N GLU A 607 19.79 -4.28 -10.74
CA GLU A 607 20.71 -3.19 -10.41
C GLU A 607 20.79 -2.95 -8.90
N ASP A 608 19.64 -2.89 -8.22
CA ASP A 608 19.62 -2.72 -6.76
C ASP A 608 20.33 -3.88 -6.06
N ALA A 609 20.10 -5.12 -6.51
CA ALA A 609 20.82 -6.28 -6.00
C ALA A 609 22.34 -6.17 -6.20
N VAL A 610 22.81 -5.73 -7.37
CA VAL A 610 24.24 -5.54 -7.67
C VAL A 610 24.86 -4.51 -6.75
N ASP A 611 24.23 -3.35 -6.56
CA ASP A 611 24.77 -2.29 -5.72
C ASP A 611 24.84 -2.72 -4.24
N ARG A 612 23.84 -3.46 -3.75
CA ARG A 612 23.85 -4.03 -2.40
C ARG A 612 24.92 -5.10 -2.21
N ILE A 613 25.21 -5.91 -3.23
CA ILE A 613 26.31 -6.89 -3.20
C ILE A 613 27.64 -6.15 -3.10
N ARG A 614 27.85 -5.06 -3.86
CA ARG A 614 29.05 -4.23 -3.77
C ARG A 614 29.23 -3.62 -2.38
N ASP A 615 28.15 -3.11 -1.79
CA ASP A 615 28.17 -2.61 -0.42
C ASP A 615 28.52 -3.72 0.59
N GLY A 616 27.91 -4.89 0.42
CA GLY A 616 28.25 -6.10 1.18
C GLY A 616 29.73 -6.45 1.09
N LYS A 617 30.28 -6.43 -0.12
CA LYS A 617 31.69 -6.72 -0.39
C LYS A 617 32.61 -5.70 0.27
N ALA A 618 32.31 -4.42 0.17
CA ALA A 618 33.07 -3.36 0.83
C ALA A 618 33.09 -3.54 2.36
N ILE A 619 31.97 -3.97 2.94
CA ILE A 619 31.86 -4.27 4.37
C ILE A 619 32.69 -5.51 4.75
N GLU A 620 32.63 -6.58 3.95
CA GLU A 620 33.45 -7.79 4.16
C GLU A 620 34.95 -7.49 4.08
N ASP A 621 35.37 -6.70 3.09
CA ASP A 621 36.77 -6.28 2.91
C ASP A 621 37.24 -5.38 4.07
N ALA A 622 36.36 -4.54 4.62
CA ALA A 622 36.65 -3.77 5.84
C ALA A 622 36.74 -4.67 7.08
N ALA A 623 35.85 -5.66 7.21
CA ALA A 623 35.83 -6.60 8.32
C ALA A 623 37.05 -7.53 8.31
N ALA A 624 37.58 -7.88 7.14
CA ALA A 624 38.79 -8.67 6.97
C ALA A 624 40.05 -8.01 7.55
N LYS A 625 40.05 -6.66 7.71
CA LYS A 625 41.14 -5.91 8.34
C LYS A 625 41.09 -5.95 9.88
N LEU A 626 40.01 -6.46 10.46
CA LEU A 626 39.83 -6.56 11.91
C LEU A 626 40.39 -7.89 12.45
N PRO A 627 40.91 -7.92 13.70
CA PRO A 627 41.39 -9.13 14.32
C PRO A 627 40.29 -10.17 14.49
N GLU A 628 40.66 -11.45 14.41
CA GLU A 628 39.74 -12.56 14.63
C GLU A 628 39.19 -12.57 16.06
N LYS A 629 37.88 -12.82 16.18
CA LYS A 629 37.20 -12.98 17.47
C LYS A 629 36.81 -14.46 17.64
N PRO A 630 36.97 -15.07 18.83
CA PRO A 630 36.53 -16.44 19.08
C PRO A 630 35.02 -16.59 18.83
N GLY A 631 34.63 -17.60 18.06
CA GLY A 631 33.21 -17.89 17.77
C GLY A 631 32.61 -17.14 16.58
N THR A 632 33.41 -16.40 15.79
CA THR A 632 32.92 -15.78 14.53
C THR A 632 32.67 -16.84 13.48
N THR A 633 31.48 -16.81 12.87
CA THR A 633 31.07 -17.68 11.77
C THR A 633 31.18 -17.02 10.41
N THR A 634 31.23 -15.68 10.37
CA THR A 634 31.26 -14.85 9.17
C THR A 634 32.28 -13.70 9.32
N LEU A 635 32.71 -13.10 8.22
CA LEU A 635 33.50 -11.86 8.28
C LEU A 635 32.73 -10.73 8.98
N ALA A 636 31.43 -10.63 8.72
CA ALA A 636 30.55 -9.62 9.30
C ALA A 636 30.40 -9.72 10.83
N ASP A 637 30.63 -10.90 11.43
CA ASP A 637 30.60 -11.08 12.89
C ASP A 637 31.72 -10.32 13.62
N ARG A 638 32.77 -9.90 12.89
CA ARG A 638 33.88 -9.11 13.44
C ARG A 638 33.49 -7.65 13.66
N LEU A 639 32.47 -7.16 12.96
CA LEU A 639 32.01 -5.77 12.98
C LEU A 639 31.27 -5.41 14.28
N ASP A 640 31.03 -4.12 14.49
CA ASP A 640 30.11 -3.66 15.53
C ASP A 640 28.64 -3.99 15.16
N PRO A 641 27.72 -4.04 16.16
CA PRO A 641 26.33 -4.43 15.93
C PRO A 641 25.59 -3.59 14.88
N ARG A 642 25.90 -2.29 14.74
CA ARG A 642 25.20 -1.43 13.77
C ARG A 642 25.61 -1.77 12.34
N ARG A 643 26.93 -1.90 12.08
CA ARG A 643 27.43 -2.30 10.76
C ARG A 643 27.00 -3.72 10.38
N LYS A 644 26.96 -4.64 11.35
CA LYS A 644 26.43 -5.99 11.14
C LYS A 644 24.94 -5.96 10.78
N HIS A 645 24.14 -5.15 11.47
CA HIS A 645 22.71 -5.01 11.17
C HIS A 645 22.49 -4.48 9.74
N TYR A 646 23.26 -3.46 9.32
CA TYR A 646 23.23 -2.95 7.96
C TYR A 646 23.60 -4.04 6.94
N TYR A 647 24.71 -4.77 7.15
CA TYR A 647 25.11 -5.91 6.30
C TYR A 647 23.99 -6.97 6.16
N ASP A 648 23.40 -7.37 7.29
CA ASP A 648 22.32 -8.36 7.31
C ASP A 648 21.06 -7.84 6.59
N ALA A 649 20.79 -6.54 6.65
CA ALA A 649 19.70 -5.90 5.91
C ALA A 649 19.97 -5.89 4.40
N GLN A 650 21.17 -5.51 3.96
CA GLN A 650 21.58 -5.56 2.56
C GLN A 650 21.40 -6.96 1.98
N ARG A 651 21.92 -7.96 2.69
CA ARG A 651 21.81 -9.38 2.29
C ARG A 651 20.36 -9.84 2.12
N ARG A 652 19.48 -9.52 3.09
CA ARG A 652 18.05 -9.91 3.02
C ARG A 652 17.36 -9.25 1.82
N ALA A 653 17.60 -7.95 1.60
CA ALA A 653 17.03 -7.21 0.48
C ALA A 653 17.51 -7.75 -0.87
N THR A 654 18.82 -7.97 -1.03
CA THR A 654 19.41 -8.55 -2.25
C THR A 654 18.76 -9.87 -2.61
N ARG A 655 18.59 -10.76 -1.63
CA ARG A 655 17.97 -12.08 -1.87
C ARG A 655 16.55 -11.94 -2.41
N GLY A 656 15.75 -11.08 -1.81
CA GLY A 656 14.39 -10.78 -2.29
C GLY A 656 14.41 -10.27 -3.73
N PHE A 657 15.22 -9.26 -4.02
CA PHE A 657 15.30 -8.69 -5.37
C PHE A 657 15.80 -9.68 -6.42
N LEU A 658 16.82 -10.48 -6.11
CA LEU A 658 17.31 -11.50 -7.05
C LEU A 658 16.28 -12.60 -7.29
N ASP A 659 15.56 -13.06 -6.27
CA ASP A 659 14.48 -14.04 -6.43
C ASP A 659 13.38 -13.49 -7.37
N ILE A 660 13.04 -12.19 -7.26
CA ILE A 660 12.11 -11.49 -8.15
C ILE A 660 12.67 -11.37 -9.58
N ALA A 661 13.94 -10.97 -9.73
CA ALA A 661 14.58 -10.79 -11.03
C ALA A 661 14.69 -12.12 -11.78
N ILE A 662 15.07 -13.20 -11.09
CA ILE A 662 15.17 -14.56 -11.64
C ILE A 662 13.78 -15.04 -12.09
N SER A 663 12.74 -14.93 -11.24
CA SER A 663 11.41 -15.40 -11.63
C SER A 663 10.82 -14.59 -12.79
N THR A 664 11.15 -13.29 -12.88
CA THR A 664 10.73 -12.44 -14.00
C THR A 664 11.49 -12.80 -15.29
N LEU A 665 12.81 -13.05 -15.20
CA LEU A 665 13.62 -13.51 -16.33
C LEU A 665 13.14 -14.87 -16.84
N GLU A 666 12.82 -15.81 -15.95
CA GLU A 666 12.24 -17.11 -16.29
C GLU A 666 10.89 -16.93 -17.00
N LEU A 667 10.02 -16.06 -16.49
CA LEU A 667 8.74 -15.72 -17.12
C LEU A 667 8.92 -15.24 -18.57
N VAL A 668 9.78 -14.24 -18.80
CA VAL A 668 10.05 -13.70 -20.14
C VAL A 668 10.75 -14.75 -21.03
N ALA A 669 11.60 -15.59 -20.45
CA ALA A 669 12.29 -16.67 -21.15
C ALA A 669 11.37 -17.83 -21.56
N GLU A 670 10.22 -18.03 -20.92
CA GLU A 670 9.25 -19.07 -21.32
C GLU A 670 8.07 -18.54 -22.13
N LEU A 671 7.53 -17.38 -21.77
CA LEU A 671 6.34 -16.84 -22.41
C LEU A 671 6.62 -16.32 -23.84
N PRO A 672 5.65 -16.38 -24.75
CA PRO A 672 5.75 -15.86 -26.11
C PRO A 672 5.47 -14.36 -26.12
N VAL A 673 6.23 -13.62 -25.32
CA VAL A 673 6.15 -12.16 -25.24
C VAL A 673 6.49 -11.51 -26.58
N ASP A 674 5.79 -10.43 -26.92
CA ASP A 674 6.07 -9.66 -28.12
C ASP A 674 7.23 -8.68 -27.91
N PHE A 675 8.18 -8.71 -28.85
CA PHE A 675 9.30 -7.76 -28.99
C PHE A 675 9.16 -6.96 -30.31
N GLY A 676 7.95 -6.88 -30.87
CA GLY A 676 7.70 -6.31 -32.19
C GLY A 676 8.07 -4.84 -32.32
N SER A 677 7.98 -4.05 -31.24
CA SER A 677 8.40 -2.65 -31.26
C SER A 677 9.93 -2.51 -31.14
N ASP A 678 10.50 -1.59 -31.94
CA ASP A 678 11.93 -1.25 -31.93
C ASP A 678 12.43 -0.89 -30.53
N SER A 679 11.64 -0.15 -29.77
CA SER A 679 11.99 0.31 -28.42
C SER A 679 12.11 -0.85 -27.43
N VAL A 680 11.14 -1.76 -27.40
CA VAL A 680 11.13 -2.91 -26.47
C VAL A 680 12.25 -3.89 -26.84
N ALA A 681 12.47 -4.16 -28.13
CA ALA A 681 13.56 -5.04 -28.58
C ALA A 681 14.95 -4.46 -28.26
N SER A 682 15.16 -3.18 -28.57
CA SER A 682 16.43 -2.47 -28.26
C SER A 682 16.71 -2.46 -26.76
N ARG A 683 15.68 -2.19 -25.94
CA ARG A 683 15.77 -2.21 -24.49
C ARG A 683 16.09 -3.59 -23.93
N ALA A 684 15.41 -4.63 -24.39
CA ALA A 684 15.67 -6.00 -23.96
C ALA A 684 17.09 -6.47 -24.36
N ALA A 685 17.55 -6.12 -25.56
CA ALA A 685 18.91 -6.41 -26.03
C ALA A 685 19.98 -5.73 -25.15
N SER A 686 19.80 -4.43 -24.93
CA SER A 686 20.70 -3.61 -24.10
C SER A 686 20.79 -4.14 -22.67
N LEU A 687 19.64 -4.43 -22.05
CA LEU A 687 19.54 -5.01 -20.71
C LEU A 687 20.28 -6.35 -20.61
N SER A 688 20.03 -7.25 -21.57
CA SER A 688 20.62 -8.59 -21.58
C SER A 688 22.14 -8.52 -21.63
N LEU A 689 22.67 -7.71 -22.54
CA LEU A 689 24.11 -7.56 -22.71
C LEU A 689 24.78 -6.85 -21.51
N SER A 690 24.15 -5.79 -21.00
CA SER A 690 24.65 -5.03 -19.84
C SER A 690 24.74 -5.90 -18.58
N LEU A 691 23.69 -6.67 -18.27
CA LEU A 691 23.69 -7.55 -17.10
C LEU A 691 24.62 -8.75 -17.29
N LEU A 692 24.72 -9.34 -18.49
CA LEU A 692 25.69 -10.40 -18.77
C LEU A 692 27.13 -9.92 -18.58
N ASN A 693 27.43 -8.68 -18.96
CA ASN A 693 28.73 -8.07 -18.71
C ASN A 693 28.96 -7.86 -17.21
N THR A 694 27.98 -7.27 -16.51
CA THR A 694 28.05 -7.02 -15.05
C THR A 694 28.26 -8.31 -14.27
N PHE A 695 27.63 -9.42 -14.67
CA PHE A 695 27.78 -10.71 -14.04
C PHE A 695 28.94 -11.56 -14.58
N GLY A 696 29.70 -11.10 -15.59
CA GLY A 696 30.91 -11.73 -16.12
C GLY A 696 30.70 -12.98 -17.00
N GLY A 697 29.66 -12.99 -17.85
CA GLY A 697 29.19 -14.18 -18.59
C GLY A 697 29.82 -14.48 -19.97
N GLY A 698 30.98 -13.91 -20.32
CA GLY A 698 31.57 -14.02 -21.67
C GLY A 698 32.86 -14.83 -21.75
N GLY A 699 32.79 -16.16 -21.70
CA GLY A 699 33.90 -17.06 -22.07
C GLY A 699 34.82 -17.53 -20.92
N GLY A 700 35.38 -18.74 -21.08
CA GLY A 700 35.99 -19.57 -20.03
C GLY A 700 37.02 -18.92 -19.09
N ALA A 701 36.96 -19.37 -17.82
CA ALA A 701 37.87 -19.13 -16.68
C ALA A 701 37.72 -17.82 -15.84
N SER A 702 36.80 -17.90 -14.86
CA SER A 702 37.08 -17.85 -13.40
C SER A 702 37.44 -16.56 -12.64
N SER A 703 36.92 -15.38 -12.96
CA SER A 703 36.86 -14.35 -11.91
C SER A 703 35.50 -13.66 -11.87
N VAL A 704 34.80 -13.85 -10.76
CA VAL A 704 33.80 -12.89 -10.30
C VAL A 704 34.47 -11.50 -10.33
N PRO A 705 33.81 -10.44 -10.83
CA PRO A 705 34.29 -9.09 -10.56
C PRO A 705 34.58 -8.98 -9.06
N ARG A 706 35.76 -8.47 -8.69
CA ARG A 706 36.23 -8.51 -7.29
C ARG A 706 35.24 -7.81 -6.34
N ASP A 707 34.56 -6.79 -6.84
CA ASP A 707 33.51 -6.02 -6.17
C ASP A 707 32.18 -6.79 -6.00
N LEU A 708 32.01 -7.94 -6.66
CA LEU A 708 30.85 -8.83 -6.54
C LEU A 708 31.18 -10.18 -5.87
N ASP A 709 32.43 -10.37 -5.42
CA ASP A 709 32.92 -11.61 -4.80
C ASP A 709 32.70 -11.63 -3.28
N VAL A 710 31.44 -11.77 -2.88
CA VAL A 710 31.00 -11.81 -1.47
C VAL A 710 31.09 -13.21 -0.84
N GLU A 711 31.08 -13.29 0.49
CA GLU A 711 31.10 -14.57 1.22
C GLU A 711 29.84 -15.40 0.92
N ASP A 712 30.03 -16.59 0.34
CA ASP A 712 28.97 -17.55 -0.03
C ASP A 712 27.81 -16.88 -0.82
N PRO A 713 28.06 -16.40 -2.05
CA PRO A 713 27.11 -15.59 -2.81
C PRO A 713 25.77 -16.31 -3.04
N ARG A 714 25.80 -17.62 -3.26
CA ARG A 714 24.61 -18.39 -3.62
C ARG A 714 23.68 -18.59 -2.43
N HIS A 715 24.19 -19.04 -1.28
CA HIS A 715 23.34 -19.36 -0.13
C HIS A 715 23.03 -18.15 0.75
N ARG A 716 23.97 -17.21 0.88
CA ARG A 716 23.79 -16.01 1.71
C ARG A 716 23.08 -14.89 0.96
N TRP A 717 23.48 -14.63 -0.28
CA TRP A 717 22.98 -13.49 -1.05
C TRP A 717 21.92 -13.85 -2.09
N GLY A 718 21.70 -15.15 -2.38
CA GLY A 718 20.81 -15.59 -3.47
C GLY A 718 21.42 -15.35 -4.86
N PHE A 719 22.71 -15.04 -4.94
CA PHE A 719 23.39 -14.66 -6.18
C PHE A 719 23.86 -15.89 -6.98
N ASP A 720 22.91 -16.52 -7.67
CA ASP A 720 23.16 -17.63 -8.60
C ASP A 720 23.55 -17.13 -9.99
N ARG A 721 24.81 -16.74 -10.15
CA ARG A 721 25.36 -16.23 -11.43
C ARG A 721 25.11 -17.14 -12.63
N PRO A 722 25.38 -18.47 -12.57
CA PRO A 722 25.09 -19.37 -13.69
C PRO A 722 23.62 -19.35 -14.11
N LEU A 723 22.69 -19.33 -13.15
CA LEU A 723 21.26 -19.30 -13.42
C LEU A 723 20.83 -17.97 -14.07
N LEU A 724 21.26 -16.84 -13.50
CA LEU A 724 21.01 -15.50 -14.05
C LEU A 724 21.55 -15.37 -15.49
N ALA A 725 22.80 -15.78 -15.71
CA ALA A 725 23.42 -15.74 -17.03
C ALA A 725 22.65 -16.62 -18.03
N SER A 726 22.24 -17.82 -17.63
CA SER A 726 21.44 -18.71 -18.48
C SER A 726 20.14 -18.05 -18.94
N HIS A 727 19.38 -17.42 -18.04
CA HIS A 727 18.13 -16.76 -18.42
C HIS A 727 18.35 -15.50 -19.27
N LEU A 728 19.39 -14.71 -19.00
CA LEU A 728 19.75 -13.55 -19.82
C LEU A 728 20.17 -13.95 -21.24
N VAL A 729 20.90 -15.06 -21.38
CA VAL A 729 21.24 -15.64 -22.70
C VAL A 729 19.98 -16.08 -23.43
N GLN A 730 19.03 -16.74 -22.76
CA GLN A 730 17.75 -17.12 -23.37
C GLN A 730 16.94 -15.90 -23.83
N LEU A 731 16.94 -14.82 -23.06
CA LEU A 731 16.32 -13.55 -23.44
C LEU A 731 17.00 -12.97 -24.68
N ALA A 732 18.33 -12.89 -24.71
CA ALA A 732 19.08 -12.41 -25.86
C ALA A 732 18.80 -13.21 -27.14
N ILE A 733 18.74 -14.55 -27.03
CA ILE A 733 18.38 -15.44 -28.16
C ILE A 733 16.96 -15.14 -28.65
N LYS A 734 15.98 -14.97 -27.75
CA LYS A 734 14.60 -14.64 -28.12
C LYS A 734 14.49 -13.29 -28.83
N VAL A 735 15.18 -12.27 -28.32
CA VAL A 735 15.21 -10.94 -28.94
C VAL A 735 15.83 -11.05 -30.33
N HIS A 736 16.98 -11.72 -30.47
CA HIS A 736 17.64 -11.91 -31.76
C HIS A 736 16.77 -12.66 -32.78
N ALA A 737 16.07 -13.71 -32.36
CA ALA A 737 15.18 -14.50 -33.23
C ALA A 737 14.03 -13.66 -33.82
N ARG A 738 13.61 -12.59 -33.14
CA ARG A 738 12.57 -11.67 -33.61
C ARG A 738 13.12 -10.43 -34.28
N ARG A 739 14.24 -9.90 -33.77
CA ARG A 739 14.91 -8.65 -34.14
C ARG A 739 16.42 -8.82 -34.16
N PRO A 740 16.98 -9.36 -35.28
CA PRO A 740 18.42 -9.62 -35.39
C PRO A 740 19.28 -8.36 -35.26
N ASP A 741 18.74 -7.22 -35.69
CA ASP A 741 19.35 -5.89 -35.70
C ASP A 741 19.49 -5.28 -34.30
N ALA A 742 18.54 -5.53 -33.40
CA ALA A 742 18.51 -4.92 -32.07
C ALA A 742 19.76 -5.27 -31.23
N LEU A 743 20.19 -6.53 -31.28
CA LEU A 743 21.35 -7.01 -30.53
C LEU A 743 22.67 -6.51 -31.11
N ALA A 744 22.76 -6.40 -32.44
CA ALA A 744 23.91 -5.82 -33.12
C ALA A 744 24.05 -4.32 -32.83
N SER A 745 22.94 -3.59 -32.82
CA SER A 745 22.90 -2.17 -32.48
C SER A 745 23.31 -1.92 -31.04
N ALA A 746 22.78 -2.69 -30.08
CA ALA A 746 23.16 -2.61 -28.67
C ALA A 746 24.63 -2.98 -28.42
N ALA A 747 25.20 -3.89 -29.22
CA ALA A 747 26.61 -4.25 -29.15
C ALA A 747 27.56 -3.13 -29.63
N GLN A 748 27.12 -2.28 -30.55
CA GLN A 748 27.94 -1.17 -31.08
C GLN A 748 28.04 0.01 -30.11
N THR A 749 27.03 0.20 -29.27
CA THR A 749 26.99 1.27 -28.25
C THR A 749 27.59 0.85 -26.91
N ALA A 750 27.93 -0.44 -26.76
CA ALA A 750 28.47 -1.03 -25.55
C ALA A 750 29.98 -0.77 -25.36
N ASP A 751 30.40 -0.49 -24.13
CA ASP A 751 31.84 -0.40 -23.77
C ASP A 751 32.51 -1.75 -23.56
N PHE A 752 31.75 -2.83 -23.64
CA PHE A 752 32.22 -4.18 -23.39
C PHE A 752 32.34 -4.97 -24.69
N ASP A 753 33.10 -6.07 -24.63
CA ASP A 753 33.28 -6.98 -25.76
C ASP A 753 31.99 -7.80 -25.98
N ALA A 754 30.98 -7.14 -26.53
CA ALA A 754 29.68 -7.74 -26.84
C ALA A 754 29.86 -8.97 -27.74
N TYR A 755 30.91 -9.02 -28.55
CA TYR A 755 31.27 -10.19 -29.36
C TYR A 755 31.67 -11.40 -28.52
N LYS A 756 32.39 -11.23 -27.39
CA LYS A 756 32.64 -12.34 -26.43
C LYS A 756 31.37 -12.81 -25.73
N VAL A 757 30.46 -11.89 -25.40
CA VAL A 757 29.17 -12.22 -24.79
C VAL A 757 28.28 -12.99 -25.77
N LEU A 758 28.27 -12.59 -27.05
CA LEU A 758 27.50 -13.22 -28.12
C LEU A 758 28.11 -14.53 -28.65
N ALA A 759 29.44 -14.67 -28.59
CA ALA A 759 30.11 -15.93 -28.85
C ALA A 759 29.72 -17.01 -27.82
N ALA A 760 29.45 -16.62 -26.57
CA ALA A 760 28.94 -17.52 -25.54
C ALA A 760 27.49 -17.99 -25.79
N THR A 761 26.73 -17.31 -26.65
CA THR A 761 25.33 -17.64 -26.96
C THR A 761 25.15 -18.47 -28.25
N ASN A 762 26.23 -18.83 -28.95
CA ASN A 762 26.19 -19.56 -30.24
C ASN A 762 25.34 -18.88 -31.34
N ILE A 763 25.17 -17.55 -31.28
CA ILE A 763 24.44 -16.77 -32.29
C ILE A 763 25.39 -16.45 -33.47
N PRO A 764 25.03 -16.70 -34.75
CA PRO A 764 25.92 -16.49 -35.89
C PRO A 764 26.46 -15.05 -35.98
N ALA A 765 27.74 -14.93 -36.31
CA ALA A 765 28.56 -13.73 -36.21
C ALA A 765 27.92 -12.46 -36.79
N ILE A 766 27.64 -11.50 -35.93
CA ILE A 766 27.62 -10.07 -36.30
C ILE A 766 29.04 -9.74 -36.76
N GLN A 767 29.19 -9.06 -37.89
CA GLN A 767 30.52 -8.66 -38.39
C GLN A 767 31.20 -7.75 -37.35
N GLN A 768 32.48 -8.03 -37.05
CA GLN A 768 33.29 -7.15 -36.21
C GLN A 768 33.48 -5.81 -36.94
N PRO A 769 33.15 -4.65 -36.35
CA PRO A 769 33.67 -3.38 -36.84
C PRO A 769 35.18 -3.37 -36.63
N GLU A 770 35.92 -2.88 -37.62
CA GLU A 770 37.36 -2.69 -37.54
C GLU A 770 37.71 -1.83 -36.32
N GLN A 771 38.50 -2.37 -35.39
CA GLN A 771 39.01 -1.60 -34.26
C GLN A 771 40.15 -0.69 -34.75
N PRO A 772 40.09 0.63 -34.52
CA PRO A 772 41.24 1.49 -34.81
C PRO A 772 42.38 1.17 -33.83
N GLU A 773 43.55 0.83 -34.36
CA GLU A 773 44.78 0.57 -33.60
C GLU A 773 45.16 1.78 -32.73
N GLN A 774 45.26 1.58 -31.42
CA GLN A 774 45.73 2.62 -30.49
C GLN A 774 47.26 2.59 -30.37
N ASN A 775 47.91 3.68 -30.79
CA ASN A 775 49.34 3.91 -30.64
C ASN A 775 49.63 4.66 -29.31
N PRO A 776 50.33 4.07 -28.33
CA PRO A 776 50.35 4.57 -26.94
C PRO A 776 51.33 5.73 -26.64
N ARG A 777 51.75 6.52 -27.64
CA ARG A 777 52.74 7.63 -27.44
C ARG A 777 52.44 8.95 -28.17
N ALA A 778 51.22 9.17 -28.65
CA ALA A 778 50.80 10.48 -29.17
C ALA A 778 50.18 11.35 -28.05
N PRO A 779 50.26 12.70 -28.12
CA PRO A 779 49.41 13.56 -27.29
C PRO A 779 47.94 13.14 -27.46
N ASP A 780 47.20 13.10 -26.36
CA ASP A 780 45.85 12.53 -26.30
C ASP A 780 44.93 13.21 -27.32
N ALA A 781 44.63 12.51 -28.42
CA ALA A 781 43.99 13.11 -29.60
C ALA A 781 42.63 13.75 -29.28
N THR A 782 41.86 13.15 -28.36
CA THR A 782 40.59 13.69 -27.86
C THR A 782 40.78 15.01 -27.11
N VAL A 783 41.81 15.12 -26.25
CA VAL A 783 42.10 16.37 -25.52
C VAL A 783 42.55 17.46 -26.49
N ALA A 784 43.37 17.10 -27.49
CA ALA A 784 43.76 18.03 -28.55
C ALA A 784 42.56 18.49 -29.40
N ALA A 785 41.61 17.59 -29.70
CA ALA A 785 40.37 17.91 -30.41
C ALA A 785 39.48 18.85 -29.58
N LEU A 786 39.37 18.63 -28.27
CA LEU A 786 38.68 19.53 -27.34
C LEU A 786 39.34 20.91 -27.30
N ASP A 787 40.67 20.97 -27.17
CA ASP A 787 41.41 22.23 -27.15
C ASP A 787 41.22 23.01 -28.46
N ALA A 788 41.22 22.32 -29.60
CA ALA A 788 40.91 22.91 -30.90
C ALA A 788 39.45 23.39 -31.01
N ALA A 789 38.49 22.60 -30.51
CA ALA A 789 37.07 22.97 -30.52
C ALA A 789 36.79 24.17 -29.60
N ILE A 790 37.42 24.22 -28.42
CA ILE A 790 37.34 25.36 -27.48
C ILE A 790 37.95 26.61 -28.11
N ALA A 791 39.09 26.50 -28.79
CA ALA A 791 39.76 27.63 -29.45
C ALA A 791 38.94 28.23 -30.62
N LYS A 792 38.08 27.44 -31.28
CA LYS A 792 37.19 27.93 -32.34
C LYS A 792 36.03 28.78 -31.83
N LEU A 793 35.71 28.71 -30.53
CA LEU A 793 34.61 29.47 -29.94
C LEU A 793 35.09 30.89 -29.63
N LYS A 794 34.39 31.91 -30.14
CA LYS A 794 34.65 33.31 -29.76
C LYS A 794 34.44 33.46 -28.25
N ALA A 795 35.29 34.23 -27.59
CA ALA A 795 35.06 34.63 -26.20
C ALA A 795 33.80 35.51 -26.16
N THR A 796 32.65 34.93 -25.87
CA THR A 796 31.44 35.67 -25.54
C THR A 796 31.60 36.19 -24.11
N GLU A 797 31.53 37.50 -23.93
CA GLU A 797 31.78 38.16 -22.64
C GLU A 797 30.63 37.94 -21.63
N ASP A 798 29.46 37.48 -22.08
CA ASP A 798 28.29 37.21 -21.21
C ASP A 798 27.44 36.01 -21.70
N VAL A 799 27.87 34.79 -21.36
CA VAL A 799 27.15 33.53 -21.69
C VAL A 799 25.77 33.45 -21.02
N GLU A 800 25.60 34.11 -19.88
CA GLU A 800 24.35 34.08 -19.10
C GLU A 800 23.28 34.93 -19.77
N ALA A 801 23.60 36.17 -20.15
CA ALA A 801 22.71 37.03 -20.90
C ALA A 801 22.36 36.43 -22.27
N ASP A 802 23.33 35.84 -22.98
CA ASP A 802 23.10 35.15 -24.26
C ASP A 802 22.18 33.93 -24.13
N TYR A 803 22.29 33.19 -23.02
CA TYR A 803 21.41 32.07 -22.73
C TYR A 803 20.00 32.57 -22.44
N ALA A 804 19.82 33.51 -21.51
CA ALA A 804 18.51 34.08 -21.18
C ALA A 804 17.82 34.66 -22.43
N ALA A 805 18.54 35.45 -23.24
CA ALA A 805 18.02 36.04 -24.47
C ALA A 805 17.59 35.01 -25.53
N ALA A 806 18.22 33.82 -25.57
CA ALA A 806 17.81 32.75 -26.48
C ALA A 806 16.42 32.18 -26.13
N PHE A 807 16.02 32.26 -24.85
CA PHE A 807 14.76 31.71 -24.34
C PHE A 807 13.69 32.77 -24.01
N ASP A 808 14.03 34.06 -23.96
CA ASP A 808 13.13 35.16 -23.55
C ASP A 808 11.97 35.48 -24.53
N SER A 809 11.93 34.84 -25.72
CA SER A 809 10.76 34.94 -26.62
C SER A 809 10.66 33.89 -27.73
N ARG A 810 11.75 33.15 -28.02
CA ARG A 810 11.81 32.21 -29.16
C ARG A 810 11.52 30.76 -28.79
N VAL A 811 11.79 30.39 -27.54
CA VAL A 811 11.57 29.05 -26.99
C VAL A 811 11.13 29.22 -25.54
N PRO A 812 9.82 29.33 -25.26
CA PRO A 812 9.35 29.59 -23.90
C PRO A 812 9.64 28.40 -22.97
N ALA A 813 9.80 28.70 -21.67
CA ALA A 813 10.05 27.69 -20.65
C ALA A 813 8.88 26.70 -20.57
N VAL A 814 7.64 27.22 -20.58
CA VAL A 814 6.41 26.44 -20.64
C VAL A 814 5.71 26.73 -21.97
N ASP A 815 5.30 25.69 -22.71
CA ASP A 815 4.69 25.86 -24.03
C ASP A 815 3.59 24.82 -24.30
N LEU A 816 2.65 25.19 -25.18
CA LEU A 816 1.64 24.30 -25.75
C LEU A 816 2.10 23.87 -27.14
N VAL A 817 2.23 22.55 -27.35
CA VAL A 817 2.60 21.99 -28.65
C VAL A 817 1.35 21.52 -29.40
N PRO A 818 1.35 21.59 -30.75
CA PRO A 818 0.21 21.16 -31.55
C PRO A 818 -0.26 19.73 -31.23
N PRO A 819 -1.55 19.41 -31.45
CA PRO A 819 -2.11 18.09 -31.19
C PRO A 819 -1.32 16.94 -31.81
N GLY A 820 -0.94 15.96 -31.00
CA GLY A 820 -0.24 14.76 -31.45
C GLY A 820 1.24 14.97 -31.77
N THR A 821 1.82 16.12 -31.38
CA THR A 821 3.26 16.37 -31.52
C THR A 821 4.08 15.39 -30.70
N ILE A 822 3.59 15.01 -29.52
CA ILE A 822 4.25 14.05 -28.64
C ILE A 822 3.44 12.76 -28.66
N SER A 823 3.91 11.81 -29.44
CA SER A 823 3.24 10.52 -29.70
C SER A 823 3.77 9.39 -28.83
N ASP A 824 4.95 9.57 -28.24
CA ASP A 824 5.71 8.54 -27.54
C ASP A 824 5.69 8.68 -26.01
N TYR A 825 4.67 9.34 -25.44
CA TYR A 825 4.51 9.44 -23.99
C TYR A 825 4.58 8.07 -23.30
N TYR A 826 5.31 7.98 -22.20
CA TYR A 826 5.36 6.78 -21.36
C TYR A 826 3.96 6.37 -20.86
N PHE A 827 3.07 7.34 -20.62
CA PHE A 827 1.72 7.13 -20.10
C PHE A 827 0.61 7.08 -21.16
N ARG A 828 0.94 6.91 -22.45
CA ARG A 828 0.00 7.03 -23.58
C ARG A 828 -1.26 6.16 -23.50
N ASP A 829 -1.18 4.99 -22.86
CA ASP A 829 -2.28 4.01 -22.83
C ASP A 829 -3.26 4.24 -21.67
N ARG A 830 -3.12 5.37 -20.94
CA ARG A 830 -3.96 5.67 -19.77
C ARG A 830 -5.23 6.46 -20.17
N PRO A 831 -6.39 6.12 -19.58
CA PRO A 831 -7.64 6.81 -19.88
C PRO A 831 -7.60 8.27 -19.43
N SER A 832 -8.14 9.16 -20.27
CA SER A 832 -8.10 10.60 -20.02
C SER A 832 -9.27 11.11 -19.18
N ALA A 833 -9.01 12.02 -18.23
CA ALA A 833 -10.02 12.68 -17.37
C ALA A 833 -9.62 14.13 -16.98
N THR A 834 -10.66 14.92 -16.66
CA THR A 834 -10.75 16.28 -16.10
C THR A 834 -9.73 17.36 -16.51
N VAL A 835 -10.14 18.21 -17.46
CA VAL A 835 -9.36 19.31 -18.08
C VAL A 835 -9.26 20.61 -17.24
N LYS A 836 -10.22 20.88 -16.34
CA LYS A 836 -10.37 22.22 -15.71
C LYS A 836 -9.28 22.58 -14.69
N HIS A 837 -8.77 21.61 -13.93
CA HIS A 837 -7.70 21.86 -12.93
C HIS A 837 -6.35 22.05 -13.62
N LEU A 838 -6.10 21.29 -14.68
CA LEU A 838 -4.86 21.32 -15.47
C LEU A 838 -4.63 22.66 -16.15
N GLN A 839 -5.70 23.33 -16.61
CA GLN A 839 -5.58 24.69 -17.14
C GLN A 839 -5.14 25.73 -16.09
N ARG A 840 -5.51 25.55 -14.82
CA ARG A 840 -5.04 26.41 -13.72
C ARG A 840 -3.59 26.10 -13.38
N GLU A 841 -3.23 24.81 -13.38
CA GLU A 841 -1.86 24.34 -13.17
C GLU A 841 -0.92 24.91 -14.24
N LEU A 842 -1.30 24.83 -15.52
CA LEU A 842 -0.53 25.36 -16.63
C LEU A 842 -0.25 26.87 -16.47
N ARG A 843 -1.27 27.67 -16.20
CA ARG A 843 -1.11 29.12 -15.97
C ARG A 843 -0.24 29.44 -14.76
N ARG A 844 -0.31 28.62 -13.71
CA ARG A 844 0.52 28.77 -12.52
C ARG A 844 1.98 28.44 -12.85
N LEU A 845 2.21 27.37 -13.62
CA LEU A 845 3.53 26.95 -14.07
C LEU A 845 4.19 28.01 -14.96
N GLU A 846 3.46 28.57 -15.92
CA GLU A 846 3.92 29.67 -16.79
C GLU A 846 4.40 30.89 -15.99
N ARG A 847 3.72 31.23 -14.89
CA ARG A 847 4.06 32.37 -14.03
C ARG A 847 5.23 32.09 -13.09
N ASP A 848 5.28 30.88 -12.52
CA ASP A 848 6.11 30.59 -11.36
C ASP A 848 7.42 29.85 -11.70
N VAL A 849 7.58 29.30 -12.92
CA VAL A 849 8.84 28.65 -13.34
C VAL A 849 9.95 29.69 -13.44
N PRO A 850 11.13 29.45 -12.84
CA PRO A 850 12.26 30.37 -12.94
C PRO A 850 12.68 30.60 -14.41
N PRO A 851 13.12 31.82 -14.77
CA PRO A 851 13.67 32.08 -16.10
C PRO A 851 14.80 31.10 -16.45
N PRO A 852 14.90 30.62 -17.70
CA PRO A 852 15.95 29.72 -18.11
C PRO A 852 17.35 30.31 -17.86
N HIS A 853 18.19 29.56 -17.15
CA HIS A 853 19.57 29.91 -16.84
C HIS A 853 20.55 28.82 -17.28
N VAL A 854 21.76 29.22 -17.69
CA VAL A 854 22.80 28.30 -18.19
C VAL A 854 23.27 27.29 -17.13
N ASP A 855 23.15 27.67 -15.85
CA ASP A 855 23.57 26.83 -14.72
C ASP A 855 22.46 25.86 -14.26
N GLY A 856 21.29 25.88 -14.90
CA GLY A 856 20.15 25.04 -14.57
C GLY A 856 18.84 25.67 -15.06
N SER A 857 18.01 24.90 -15.76
CA SER A 857 16.75 25.36 -16.36
C SER A 857 15.68 24.29 -16.26
N VAL A 858 14.42 24.69 -16.23
CA VAL A 858 13.27 23.80 -16.31
C VAL A 858 12.41 24.19 -17.50
N PHE A 859 12.00 23.20 -18.28
CA PHE A 859 11.11 23.36 -19.42
C PHE A 859 9.92 22.40 -19.31
N ALA A 860 8.75 22.80 -19.81
CA ALA A 860 7.56 21.95 -19.85
C ALA A 860 6.81 22.13 -21.17
N ARG A 861 6.31 21.03 -21.73
CA ARG A 861 5.53 20.98 -22.96
C ARG A 861 4.23 20.23 -22.68
N PHE A 862 3.11 20.83 -23.07
CA PHE A 862 1.79 20.26 -22.96
C PHE A 862 1.20 20.08 -24.35
N ASP A 863 0.61 18.92 -24.62
CA ASP A 863 -0.11 18.70 -25.88
C ASP A 863 -1.49 19.40 -25.81
N GLU A 864 -1.81 20.24 -26.79
CA GLU A 864 -3.10 20.96 -26.85
C GLU A 864 -4.32 20.02 -26.78
N SER A 865 -4.20 18.81 -27.31
CA SER A 865 -5.25 17.80 -27.30
C SER A 865 -5.27 16.93 -26.03
N ASN A 866 -4.20 16.94 -25.24
CA ASN A 866 -4.07 16.13 -24.03
C ASN A 866 -3.26 16.85 -22.93
N LEU A 867 -3.93 17.77 -22.22
CA LEU A 867 -3.35 18.51 -21.09
C LEU A 867 -3.03 17.62 -19.87
N GLN A 868 -3.50 16.38 -19.86
CA GLN A 868 -3.27 15.42 -18.78
C GLN A 868 -1.88 14.77 -18.83
N THR A 869 -1.19 14.93 -19.96
CA THR A 869 0.21 14.56 -20.11
C THR A 869 1.06 15.80 -20.33
N ALA A 870 2.23 15.83 -19.73
CA ALA A 870 3.23 16.85 -20.01
C ALA A 870 4.60 16.20 -20.17
N ARG A 871 5.41 16.73 -21.09
CA ARG A 871 6.83 16.41 -21.20
C ARG A 871 7.65 17.55 -20.63
N CYS A 872 8.32 17.27 -19.52
CA CYS A 872 9.17 18.21 -18.82
C CYS A 872 10.65 17.90 -19.08
N CYS A 873 11.50 18.91 -18.94
CA CYS A 873 12.94 18.76 -19.07
C CYS A 873 13.63 19.60 -17.98
N VAL A 874 14.57 19.00 -17.27
CA VAL A 874 15.43 19.67 -16.29
C VAL A 874 16.85 19.64 -16.83
N ALA A 875 17.46 20.81 -17.03
CA ALA A 875 18.87 20.91 -17.38
C ALA A 875 19.73 20.68 -16.13
N GLY A 876 20.74 19.82 -16.27
CA GLY A 876 21.64 19.43 -15.19
C GLY A 876 22.40 20.63 -14.62
N PRO A 877 22.39 20.85 -13.29
CA PRO A 877 23.00 22.02 -12.69
C PRO A 877 24.52 22.09 -12.85
N VAL A 878 25.08 23.30 -12.81
CA VAL A 878 26.53 23.52 -12.77
C VAL A 878 27.16 22.87 -11.52
N ASP A 879 28.44 22.50 -11.60
CA ASP A 879 29.20 21.86 -10.53
C ASP A 879 28.65 20.49 -10.07
N THR A 880 27.82 19.86 -10.89
CA THR A 880 27.30 18.50 -10.67
C THR A 880 27.76 17.56 -11.79
N PRO A 881 27.77 16.23 -11.58
CA PRO A 881 28.04 15.27 -12.66
C PRO A 881 26.98 15.28 -13.79
N TYR A 882 25.92 16.07 -13.63
CA TYR A 882 24.81 16.21 -14.57
C TYR A 882 24.95 17.39 -15.52
N PHE A 883 25.94 18.26 -15.30
CA PHE A 883 26.06 19.54 -16.00
C PHE A 883 25.99 19.41 -17.53
N GLY A 884 25.18 20.27 -18.14
CA GLY A 884 24.98 20.33 -19.59
C GLY A 884 24.11 19.21 -20.17
N GLY A 885 23.71 18.22 -19.37
CA GLY A 885 22.72 17.22 -19.78
C GLY A 885 21.29 17.75 -19.69
N LEU A 886 20.42 17.26 -20.58
CA LEU A 886 18.97 17.47 -20.52
C LEU A 886 18.27 16.20 -20.02
N PHE A 887 17.62 16.28 -18.86
CA PHE A 887 16.90 15.16 -18.24
C PHE A 887 15.41 15.32 -18.50
N VAL A 888 14.84 14.42 -19.31
CA VAL A 888 13.46 14.49 -19.79
C VAL A 888 12.57 13.63 -18.91
N PHE A 889 11.44 14.18 -18.49
CA PHE A 889 10.44 13.54 -17.65
C PHE A 889 9.08 13.58 -18.32
N ASP A 890 8.41 12.45 -18.41
CA ASP A 890 6.99 12.42 -18.74
C ASP A 890 6.18 12.52 -17.44
N VAL A 891 5.12 13.32 -17.47
CA VAL A 891 4.21 13.55 -16.36
C VAL A 891 2.81 13.17 -16.78
N PHE A 892 2.11 12.41 -15.93
CA PHE A 892 0.70 12.09 -16.11
C PHE A 892 -0.11 12.49 -14.89
N TYR A 893 -1.06 13.39 -15.09
CA TYR A 893 -2.00 13.77 -14.06
C TYR A 893 -3.08 12.71 -13.96
N VAL A 894 -3.12 11.97 -12.85
CA VAL A 894 -4.18 10.98 -12.59
C VAL A 894 -5.54 11.66 -12.48
N SER A 895 -6.62 10.91 -12.68
CA SER A 895 -7.98 11.46 -12.54
C SER A 895 -8.18 12.11 -11.17
N SER A 896 -7.69 11.46 -10.11
CA SER A 896 -7.73 11.96 -8.74
C SER A 896 -6.82 13.17 -8.45
N TYR A 897 -6.16 13.78 -9.43
CA TYR A 897 -5.38 15.00 -9.21
C TYR A 897 -6.28 16.22 -8.92
N PRO A 898 -5.99 17.05 -7.90
CA PRO A 898 -4.78 17.08 -7.08
C PRO A 898 -4.89 16.32 -5.75
N ALA A 899 -5.93 15.51 -5.51
CA ALA A 899 -6.01 14.72 -4.27
C ALA A 899 -4.83 13.74 -4.14
N LEU A 900 -4.40 13.15 -5.27
CA LEU A 900 -3.15 12.40 -5.37
C LEU A 900 -2.10 13.16 -6.21
N PRO A 901 -0.79 12.92 -5.98
CA PRO A 901 0.28 13.50 -6.79
C PRO A 901 0.21 13.02 -8.25
N PRO A 902 0.77 13.78 -9.20
CA PRO A 902 0.91 13.31 -10.58
C PRO A 902 1.96 12.20 -10.64
N LEU A 903 1.87 11.37 -11.68
CA LEU A 903 2.90 10.36 -11.97
C LEU A 903 4.02 10.99 -12.75
N VAL A 904 5.26 10.70 -12.38
CA VAL A 904 6.46 11.25 -13.03
C VAL A 904 7.40 10.11 -13.37
N GLN A 905 7.83 10.08 -14.63
CA GLN A 905 8.72 9.07 -15.18
C GLN A 905 9.92 9.75 -15.83
N LEU A 906 11.14 9.42 -15.42
CA LEU A 906 12.36 9.78 -16.15
C LEU A 906 12.42 8.98 -17.46
N VAL A 907 12.45 9.69 -18.58
CA VAL A 907 12.57 9.13 -19.93
C VAL A 907 14.04 8.99 -20.33
N THR A 908 14.90 9.92 -19.90
CA THR A 908 16.33 9.88 -20.16
C THR A 908 17.02 8.82 -19.30
N THR A 909 16.94 7.55 -19.71
CA THR A 909 17.52 6.39 -18.99
C THR A 909 18.46 5.56 -19.85
N GLY A 910 18.76 6.00 -21.08
CA GLY A 910 19.55 5.21 -22.04
C GLY A 910 18.92 3.85 -22.34
N ASN A 911 17.58 3.79 -22.45
CA ASN A 911 16.80 2.56 -22.54
C ASN A 911 17.01 1.60 -21.35
N GLY A 912 17.06 2.13 -20.13
CA GLY A 912 17.26 1.35 -18.92
C GLY A 912 18.70 0.92 -18.64
N LEU A 913 19.68 1.63 -19.20
CA LEU A 913 21.11 1.42 -18.96
C LEU A 913 21.71 2.43 -17.99
N ALA A 914 21.00 3.52 -17.70
CA ALA A 914 21.50 4.61 -16.88
C ALA A 914 20.61 4.85 -15.66
N ARG A 915 21.05 4.34 -14.51
CA ARG A 915 20.68 4.87 -13.20
C ARG A 915 21.45 6.18 -13.00
N PHE A 916 20.74 7.30 -12.99
CA PHE A 916 21.32 8.65 -12.90
C PHE A 916 21.49 9.13 -11.47
N ASN A 917 20.74 8.59 -10.52
CA ASN A 917 20.83 8.96 -9.10
C ASN A 917 20.25 7.81 -8.26
N PRO A 918 20.60 7.68 -6.97
CA PRO A 918 19.88 6.79 -6.06
C PRO A 918 18.35 6.95 -6.14
N ASN A 919 17.87 8.18 -6.38
CA ASN A 919 16.46 8.51 -6.55
C ASN A 919 15.98 8.58 -8.02
N LEU A 920 16.84 8.35 -9.02
CA LEU A 920 16.50 8.28 -10.45
C LEU A 920 16.95 6.93 -11.02
N TYR A 921 16.02 5.99 -11.00
CA TYR A 921 16.28 4.59 -11.34
C TYR A 921 16.42 4.41 -12.86
N ALA A 922 17.12 3.36 -13.28
CA ALA A 922 17.26 3.04 -14.69
C ALA A 922 15.92 2.64 -15.34
N ASP A 923 14.97 2.09 -14.58
CA ASP A 923 13.60 1.87 -15.07
C ASP A 923 12.80 3.17 -15.23
N GLY A 924 13.37 4.32 -14.85
CA GLY A 924 12.80 5.65 -14.93
C GLY A 924 11.99 6.09 -13.71
N LYS A 925 11.89 5.25 -12.66
CA LYS A 925 11.22 5.63 -11.41
C LYS A 925 11.92 6.83 -10.77
N VAL A 926 11.12 7.81 -10.35
CA VAL A 926 11.57 8.98 -9.58
C VAL A 926 11.14 8.82 -8.12
N CYS A 927 12.10 8.86 -7.20
CA CYS A 927 11.88 8.80 -5.76
C CYS A 927 11.89 10.19 -5.15
N LEU A 928 10.72 10.66 -4.69
CA LEU A 928 10.55 11.95 -4.05
C LEU A 928 9.39 11.86 -3.05
N SER A 929 9.55 12.45 -1.87
CA SER A 929 8.51 12.47 -0.83
C SER A 929 7.21 13.13 -1.31
N LEU A 930 7.31 14.20 -2.09
CA LEU A 930 6.18 14.87 -2.76
C LEU A 930 5.40 13.96 -3.72
N LEU A 931 5.98 12.84 -4.17
CA LEU A 931 5.32 11.87 -5.05
C LEU A 931 4.83 10.64 -4.28
N GLY A 932 5.05 10.57 -2.96
CA GLY A 932 4.79 9.37 -2.15
C GLY A 932 5.68 8.19 -2.53
N THR A 933 6.82 8.43 -3.19
CA THR A 933 7.76 7.39 -3.66
C THR A 933 9.04 7.33 -2.84
N TRP A 934 9.14 8.14 -1.78
CA TRP A 934 10.25 8.20 -0.84
C TRP A 934 9.77 8.62 0.54
N HIS A 935 10.47 8.21 1.60
CA HIS A 935 10.14 8.59 2.96
C HIS A 935 10.18 10.11 3.15
N ALA A 936 9.16 10.65 3.81
CA ALA A 936 9.15 12.03 4.26
C ALA A 936 9.63 12.10 5.72
N ALA A 937 10.45 13.10 6.06
CA ALA A 937 10.87 13.31 7.44
C ALA A 937 9.74 13.95 8.29
N ASP A 938 8.84 14.68 7.63
CA ASP A 938 7.68 15.34 8.21
C ASP A 938 6.49 15.34 7.24
N GLU A 939 5.28 15.60 7.74
CA GLU A 939 4.05 15.67 6.94
C GLU A 939 4.05 16.83 5.92
N THR A 940 4.88 17.85 6.12
CA THR A 940 4.93 19.02 5.21
C THR A 940 5.69 18.74 3.91
N GLN A 941 6.51 17.70 3.90
CA GLN A 941 7.23 17.20 2.72
C GLN A 941 6.39 16.25 1.85
N LYS A 942 5.23 15.80 2.33
CA LYS A 942 4.32 14.95 1.56
C LYS A 942 3.47 15.77 0.58
N TRP A 943 2.88 15.09 -0.39
CA TRP A 943 1.95 15.71 -1.32
C TRP A 943 0.76 16.34 -0.57
N ASN A 944 0.56 17.64 -0.79
CA ASN A 944 -0.58 18.37 -0.25
C ASN A 944 -1.46 18.89 -1.40
N PRO A 945 -2.71 18.40 -1.54
CA PRO A 945 -3.61 18.77 -2.63
C PRO A 945 -3.88 20.28 -2.78
N LYS A 946 -3.71 21.05 -1.70
CA LYS A 946 -3.98 22.51 -1.69
C LYS A 946 -2.77 23.33 -2.10
N THR A 947 -1.56 22.87 -1.82
CA THR A 947 -0.34 23.68 -1.97
C THR A 947 0.66 23.10 -2.97
N SER A 948 0.71 21.78 -3.11
CA SER A 948 1.64 21.05 -3.97
C SER A 948 1.33 21.26 -5.46
N ASN A 949 2.36 21.23 -6.31
CA ASN A 949 2.24 21.49 -7.76
C ASN A 949 3.44 20.91 -8.54
N LEU A 950 3.34 20.86 -9.87
CA LEU A 950 4.40 20.34 -10.75
C LEU A 950 5.70 21.13 -10.62
N ARG A 951 5.65 22.45 -10.43
CA ARG A 951 6.84 23.28 -10.23
C ARG A 951 7.66 22.79 -9.03
N GLN A 952 7.02 22.52 -7.90
CA GLN A 952 7.73 22.03 -6.71
C GLN A 952 8.41 20.69 -6.98
N ILE A 953 7.77 19.78 -7.71
CA ILE A 953 8.38 18.51 -8.10
C ILE A 953 9.64 18.75 -8.96
N LEU A 954 9.53 19.55 -10.03
CA LEU A 954 10.65 19.82 -10.94
C LEU A 954 11.81 20.53 -10.25
N LEU A 955 11.53 21.47 -9.36
CA LEU A 955 12.56 22.16 -8.57
C LEU A 955 13.18 21.25 -7.51
N SER A 956 12.43 20.34 -6.92
CA SER A 956 12.98 19.36 -5.97
C SER A 956 13.90 18.36 -6.67
N ILE A 957 13.53 17.92 -7.89
CA ILE A 957 14.42 17.11 -8.74
C ILE A 957 15.73 17.88 -9.00
N GLN A 958 15.65 19.16 -9.35
CA GLN A 958 16.85 19.96 -9.61
C GLN A 958 17.71 20.17 -8.35
N ALA A 959 17.10 20.46 -7.20
CA ALA A 959 17.79 20.90 -5.99
C ALA A 959 18.25 19.75 -5.07
N GLU A 960 17.52 18.64 -5.03
CA GLU A 960 17.76 17.54 -4.07
C GLU A 960 18.30 16.28 -4.74
N ILE A 961 17.99 16.08 -6.03
CA ILE A 961 18.39 14.88 -6.77
C ILE A 961 19.60 15.16 -7.66
N LEU A 962 19.54 16.18 -8.52
CA LEU A 962 20.64 16.51 -9.45
C LEU A 962 21.75 17.32 -8.75
N VAL A 963 22.36 16.74 -7.70
CA VAL A 963 23.33 17.40 -6.80
C VAL A 963 24.79 17.00 -7.08
N ALA A 964 25.75 17.69 -6.45
CA ALA A 964 27.18 17.47 -6.67
C ALA A 964 27.73 16.14 -6.13
N GLU A 965 27.16 15.63 -5.03
CA GLU A 965 27.57 14.37 -4.40
C GLU A 965 26.38 13.38 -4.26
N PRO A 966 25.83 12.90 -5.39
CA PRO A 966 24.63 12.07 -5.41
C PRO A 966 24.80 10.72 -4.72
N TYR A 967 26.04 10.28 -4.47
CA TYR A 967 26.35 9.05 -3.73
C TYR A 967 25.67 9.01 -2.35
N PHE A 968 25.54 10.16 -1.70
CA PHE A 968 24.99 10.28 -0.35
C PHE A 968 23.45 10.38 -0.32
N ASN A 969 22.79 10.40 -1.47
CA ASN A 969 21.32 10.34 -1.52
C ASN A 969 20.80 8.92 -1.21
N GLU A 970 21.67 7.90 -1.23
CA GLU A 970 21.33 6.53 -0.85
C GLU A 970 21.23 6.40 0.69
N PRO A 971 20.13 5.83 1.22
CA PRO A 971 19.94 5.63 2.65
C PRO A 971 21.11 4.94 3.35
N GLY A 972 21.58 5.55 4.44
CA GLY A 972 22.66 5.03 5.28
C GLY A 972 24.08 5.33 4.77
N ARG A 973 24.23 5.90 3.57
CA ARG A 973 25.55 6.33 3.04
C ARG A 973 25.96 7.71 3.53
N ASP A 974 25.02 8.52 3.99
CA ASP A 974 25.22 9.80 4.68
C ASP A 974 26.22 9.68 5.85
N LEU A 975 26.20 8.53 6.56
CA LEU A 975 27.14 8.22 7.64
C LEU A 975 28.61 8.15 7.20
N GLN A 976 28.87 7.96 5.89
CA GLN A 976 30.21 7.91 5.32
C GLN A 976 30.70 9.28 4.84
N ARG A 977 29.87 10.31 4.94
CA ARG A 977 30.24 11.66 4.51
C ARG A 977 31.43 12.17 5.34
N GLY A 978 32.45 12.66 4.65
CA GLY A 978 33.69 13.15 5.26
C GLY A 978 34.73 12.06 5.59
N THR A 979 34.46 10.79 5.31
CA THR A 979 35.49 9.72 5.39
C THR A 979 36.25 9.58 4.07
N PRO A 980 37.52 9.14 4.09
CA PRO A 980 38.28 8.87 2.87
C PRO A 980 37.59 7.85 1.96
N GLU A 981 36.96 6.82 2.55
CA GLU A 981 36.20 5.81 1.82
C GLU A 981 34.98 6.41 1.12
N GLY A 982 34.19 7.22 1.83
CA GLY A 982 33.00 7.89 1.28
C GLY A 982 33.36 8.87 0.16
N SER A 983 34.42 9.67 0.33
CA SER A 983 34.90 10.59 -0.71
C SER A 983 35.37 9.85 -1.97
N SER A 984 36.10 8.74 -1.81
CA SER A 984 36.54 7.92 -2.94
C SER A 984 35.37 7.27 -3.67
N ALA A 985 34.36 6.77 -2.95
CA ALA A 985 33.18 6.16 -3.54
C ALA A 985 32.31 7.20 -4.28
N SER A 986 32.14 8.40 -3.70
CA SER A 986 31.44 9.51 -4.35
C SER A 986 32.14 9.97 -5.62
N ALA A 987 33.47 10.05 -5.62
CA ALA A 987 34.24 10.41 -6.81
C ALA A 987 34.11 9.36 -7.93
N ALA A 988 34.14 8.07 -7.58
CA ALA A 988 33.95 6.98 -8.54
C ALA A 988 32.55 7.02 -9.18
N LEU A 989 31.50 7.25 -8.37
CA LEU A 989 30.13 7.42 -8.87
C LEU A 989 30.03 8.65 -9.79
N ASN A 990 30.62 9.78 -9.41
CA ASN A 990 30.59 11.00 -10.22
C ASN A 990 31.24 10.80 -11.59
N ALA A 991 32.33 10.05 -11.68
CA ALA A 991 32.97 9.73 -12.96
C ALA A 991 32.06 8.90 -13.88
N ASP A 992 31.38 7.89 -13.32
CA ASP A 992 30.40 7.09 -14.05
C ASP A 992 29.18 7.92 -14.51
N LEU A 993 28.66 8.78 -13.63
CA LEU A 993 27.54 9.67 -13.94
C LEU A 993 27.88 10.67 -15.04
N ARG A 994 29.08 11.27 -15.03
CA ARG A 994 29.54 12.18 -16.11
C ARG A 994 29.53 11.46 -17.46
N LEU A 995 30.05 10.23 -17.52
CA LEU A 995 30.02 9.41 -18.73
C LEU A 995 28.58 9.17 -19.21
N LYS A 996 27.68 8.77 -18.30
CA LYS A 996 26.26 8.54 -18.62
C LYS A 996 25.56 9.82 -19.08
N THR A 997 25.86 10.96 -18.46
CA THR A 997 25.32 12.28 -18.85
C THR A 997 25.73 12.61 -20.28
N ILE A 998 27.02 12.50 -20.62
CA ILE A 998 27.52 12.77 -21.99
C ILE A 998 26.84 11.87 -23.01
N ARG A 999 26.62 10.58 -22.69
CA ARG A 999 25.99 9.65 -23.62
C ARG A 999 24.51 9.91 -23.81
N TYR A 1000 23.75 9.82 -22.73
CA TYR A 1000 22.30 9.66 -22.82
C TYR A 1000 21.56 10.99 -22.64
N ALA A 1001 22.11 11.91 -21.84
CA ALA A 1001 21.51 13.22 -21.62
C ALA A 1001 22.06 14.31 -22.56
N ILE A 1002 23.07 13.98 -23.39
CA ILE A 1002 23.66 14.90 -24.38
C ILE A 1002 23.68 14.28 -25.77
N ASN A 1003 24.51 13.26 -26.01
CA ASN A 1003 24.71 12.72 -27.36
C ASN A 1003 23.43 12.14 -27.96
N ASP A 1004 22.66 11.39 -27.19
CA ASP A 1004 21.39 10.82 -27.67
C ASP A 1004 20.37 11.90 -28.02
N HIS A 1005 20.25 12.96 -27.21
CA HIS A 1005 19.38 14.09 -27.53
C HIS A 1005 19.88 14.91 -28.73
N LEU A 1006 21.19 14.98 -28.96
CA LEU A 1006 21.77 15.59 -30.18
C LEU A 1006 21.53 14.75 -31.43
N ARG A 1007 21.46 13.41 -31.30
CA ARG A 1007 21.17 12.49 -32.40
C ARG A 1007 19.68 12.46 -32.74
N ARG A 1008 18.85 12.35 -31.71
CA ARG A 1008 17.39 12.28 -31.80
C ARG A 1008 16.81 13.11 -30.64
N PRO A 1009 16.52 14.40 -30.88
CA PRO A 1009 15.86 15.22 -29.88
C PRO A 1009 14.53 14.59 -29.46
N PRO A 1010 14.14 14.69 -28.17
CA PRO A 1010 12.83 14.24 -27.70
C PRO A 1010 11.70 15.03 -28.38
N GLU A 1011 10.60 14.34 -28.72
CA GLU A 1011 9.44 14.97 -29.36
C GLU A 1011 8.93 16.15 -28.53
N GLY A 1012 8.75 17.31 -29.17
CA GLY A 1012 8.28 18.55 -28.56
C GLY A 1012 9.37 19.41 -27.89
N LEU A 1013 10.59 18.88 -27.73
CA LEU A 1013 11.74 19.57 -27.12
C LEU A 1013 12.84 19.92 -28.13
N GLU A 1014 12.63 19.72 -29.43
CA GLU A 1014 13.61 20.01 -30.48
C GLU A 1014 14.14 21.46 -30.42
N PRO A 1015 13.31 22.50 -30.22
CA PRO A 1015 13.79 23.88 -30.11
C PRO A 1015 14.64 24.10 -28.84
N VAL A 1016 14.28 23.42 -27.73
CA VAL A 1016 15.00 23.49 -26.45
C VAL A 1016 16.37 22.85 -26.59
N VAL A 1017 16.44 21.63 -27.14
CA VAL A 1017 17.70 20.91 -27.42
C VAL A 1017 18.62 21.77 -28.27
N LYS A 1018 18.08 22.36 -29.35
CA LYS A 1018 18.85 23.20 -30.26
C LYS A 1018 19.42 24.44 -29.57
N ALA A 1019 18.59 25.18 -28.85
CA ALA A 1019 19.00 26.41 -28.17
C ALA A 1019 19.96 26.13 -27.01
N HIS A 1020 19.68 25.11 -26.19
CA HIS A 1020 20.48 24.74 -25.03
C HIS A 1020 21.90 24.37 -25.42
N PHE A 1021 22.08 23.41 -26.33
CA PHE A 1021 23.42 22.93 -26.70
C PHE A 1021 24.22 23.93 -27.52
N ASP A 1022 23.58 24.82 -28.29
CA ASP A 1022 24.26 25.95 -28.94
C ASP A 1022 24.91 26.88 -27.91
N LYS A 1023 24.15 27.24 -26.85
CA LYS A 1023 24.60 28.22 -25.84
C LYS A 1023 25.51 27.62 -24.78
N VAL A 1024 25.29 26.38 -24.38
CA VAL A 1024 26.07 25.71 -23.33
C VAL A 1024 27.40 25.15 -23.86
N ARG A 1025 27.54 24.97 -25.18
CA ARG A 1025 28.74 24.43 -25.85
C ARG A 1025 30.08 24.90 -25.29
N PRO A 1026 30.34 26.21 -25.03
CA PRO A 1026 31.63 26.66 -24.51
C PRO A 1026 31.93 26.15 -23.10
N LYS A 1027 30.94 26.17 -22.20
CA LYS A 1027 31.10 25.64 -20.82
C LYS A 1027 31.18 24.10 -20.85
N LEU A 1028 30.36 23.45 -21.66
CA LEU A 1028 30.33 21.99 -21.80
C LEU A 1028 31.66 21.40 -22.28
N LEU A 1029 32.24 21.93 -23.36
CA LEU A 1029 33.52 21.40 -23.87
C LEU A 1029 34.67 21.55 -22.85
N LYS A 1030 34.68 22.65 -22.08
CA LYS A 1030 35.63 22.84 -20.98
C LYS A 1030 35.41 21.81 -19.86
N GLN A 1031 34.16 21.47 -19.55
CA GLN A 1031 33.84 20.45 -18.57
C GLN A 1031 34.25 19.05 -19.07
N CYS A 1032 33.89 18.67 -20.31
CA CYS A 1032 34.28 17.39 -20.90
C CYS A 1032 35.80 17.20 -20.95
N ARG A 1033 36.56 18.29 -21.16
CA ARG A 1033 38.03 18.26 -21.08
C ARG A 1033 38.52 17.87 -19.69
N ARG A 1034 37.91 18.40 -18.63
CA ARG A 1034 38.21 17.98 -17.24
C ARG A 1034 37.79 16.54 -17.02
N ASP A 1035 36.61 16.15 -17.48
CA ASP A 1035 36.09 14.79 -17.31
C ASP A 1035 36.98 13.72 -17.96
N VAL A 1036 37.54 13.99 -19.14
CA VAL A 1036 38.50 13.08 -19.80
C VAL A 1036 39.81 12.95 -19.01
N LEU A 1037 40.29 14.04 -18.41
CA LEU A 1037 41.52 14.05 -17.62
C LEU A 1037 41.34 13.39 -16.25
N ASP A 1038 40.19 13.59 -15.62
CA ASP A 1038 39.84 13.07 -14.30
C ASP A 1038 39.29 11.63 -14.35
N ALA A 1039 38.96 11.12 -15.55
CA ALA A 1039 38.38 9.79 -15.72
C ALA A 1039 39.31 8.69 -15.17
N PRO A 1040 38.79 7.77 -14.33
CA PRO A 1040 39.59 6.67 -13.81
C PRO A 1040 39.99 5.71 -14.95
N PRO A 1041 41.07 4.91 -14.80
CA PRO A 1041 41.62 4.10 -15.89
C PRO A 1041 40.62 3.19 -16.59
N HIS A 1042 39.64 2.65 -15.85
CA HIS A 1042 38.62 1.76 -16.40
C HIS A 1042 37.52 2.48 -17.21
N LEU A 1043 37.30 3.79 -17.00
CA LEU A 1043 36.34 4.61 -17.76
C LEU A 1043 37.01 5.51 -18.80
N GLN A 1044 38.33 5.62 -18.80
CA GLN A 1044 39.05 6.59 -19.62
C GLN A 1044 38.77 6.41 -21.13
N ALA A 1045 38.81 5.17 -21.63
CA ALA A 1045 38.52 4.89 -23.04
C ALA A 1045 37.06 5.19 -23.41
N ALA A 1046 36.12 4.80 -22.54
CA ALA A 1046 34.68 5.04 -22.72
C ALA A 1046 34.34 6.53 -22.76
N THR A 1047 34.94 7.30 -21.84
CA THR A 1047 34.77 8.75 -21.74
C THR A 1047 35.32 9.46 -22.97
N LYS A 1048 36.50 9.07 -23.45
CA LYS A 1048 37.07 9.63 -24.69
C LYS A 1048 36.15 9.41 -25.89
N ARG A 1049 35.68 8.18 -26.11
CA ARG A 1049 34.74 7.88 -27.21
C ARG A 1049 33.46 8.71 -27.11
N ALA A 1050 32.88 8.81 -25.92
CA ALA A 1050 31.66 9.60 -25.71
C ALA A 1050 31.88 11.09 -26.01
N VAL A 1051 33.07 11.63 -25.69
CA VAL A 1051 33.43 13.01 -25.99
C VAL A 1051 33.79 13.23 -27.46
N ASP A 1052 34.46 12.28 -28.12
CA ASP A 1052 34.72 12.35 -29.56
C ASP A 1052 33.40 12.36 -30.34
N ASP A 1053 32.44 11.50 -29.95
CA ASP A 1053 31.07 11.51 -30.47
C ASP A 1053 30.38 12.87 -30.27
N LEU A 1054 30.52 13.45 -29.07
CA LEU A 1054 29.95 14.77 -28.75
C LEU A 1054 30.51 15.85 -29.67
N ILE A 1055 31.83 15.89 -29.87
CA ILE A 1055 32.49 16.86 -30.75
C ILE A 1055 31.92 16.74 -32.17
N ASN A 1056 31.84 15.52 -32.69
CA ASN A 1056 31.29 15.24 -34.03
C ASN A 1056 29.82 15.67 -34.16
N LEU A 1057 29.00 15.40 -33.15
CA LEU A 1057 27.59 15.77 -33.12
C LEU A 1057 27.41 17.29 -33.06
N LEU A 1058 28.22 17.99 -32.25
CA LEU A 1058 28.17 19.45 -32.15
C LEU A 1058 28.64 20.12 -33.44
N ASP A 1059 29.70 19.62 -34.08
CA ASP A 1059 30.17 20.16 -35.36
C ASP A 1059 29.16 19.91 -36.50
N ARG A 1060 28.49 18.74 -36.49
CA ARG A 1060 27.44 18.41 -37.45
C ARG A 1060 26.18 19.26 -37.27
N ASN A 1061 25.73 19.46 -36.03
CA ASN A 1061 24.45 20.13 -35.75
C ASN A 1061 24.60 21.67 -35.68
N TYR A 1062 25.79 22.17 -35.38
CA TYR A 1062 26.09 23.60 -35.22
C TYR A 1062 27.37 23.99 -35.99
N PRO A 1063 27.35 23.96 -37.34
CA PRO A 1063 28.49 24.35 -38.16
C PRO A 1063 28.82 25.84 -37.96
N ALA A 1064 30.10 26.19 -38.02
CA ALA A 1064 30.51 27.59 -38.02
C ALA A 1064 29.86 28.32 -39.21
N PRO A 1065 29.44 29.59 -39.06
CA PRO A 1065 28.93 30.37 -40.19
C PRO A 1065 30.00 30.41 -41.29
N THR A 1066 29.69 29.90 -42.48
CA THR A 1066 30.50 30.13 -43.67
C THR A 1066 30.22 31.53 -44.19
N ASP A 1067 31.26 32.28 -44.55
CA ASP A 1067 31.19 33.69 -45.00
C ASP A 1067 30.31 33.95 -46.25
N ASP A 1068 29.74 32.91 -46.87
CA ASP A 1068 29.05 33.01 -48.18
C ASP A 1068 27.54 33.28 -48.13
N HIS A 1069 26.90 33.37 -46.96
CA HIS A 1069 25.47 33.70 -46.87
C HIS A 1069 25.14 34.71 -45.76
N LEU A 1070 25.60 35.94 -45.92
CA LEU A 1070 24.99 37.10 -45.28
C LEU A 1070 23.68 37.46 -46.01
N PRO A 1071 22.49 37.43 -45.35
CA PRO A 1071 21.30 38.06 -45.91
C PRO A 1071 21.52 39.58 -46.01
N PRO A 1072 20.92 40.27 -47.01
CA PRO A 1072 21.13 41.69 -47.19
C PRO A 1072 20.60 42.49 -45.98
N PRO A 1073 21.25 43.61 -45.62
CA PRO A 1073 20.84 44.40 -44.47
C PRO A 1073 19.42 44.96 -44.65
N PRO A 1074 18.64 45.11 -43.57
CA PRO A 1074 17.29 45.67 -43.65
C PRO A 1074 17.35 47.12 -44.17
N PRO A 1075 16.33 47.58 -44.91
CA PRO A 1075 16.34 48.91 -45.49
C PRO A 1075 16.33 49.98 -44.38
N LYS A 1076 17.24 50.94 -44.51
CA LYS A 1076 17.32 52.12 -43.64
C LYS A 1076 16.00 52.89 -43.71
N ARG A 1077 15.28 52.99 -42.60
CA ARG A 1077 14.14 53.92 -42.45
C ARG A 1077 14.62 55.35 -42.69
N ALA A 1078 14.05 56.00 -43.70
CA ALA A 1078 14.21 57.42 -43.93
C ALA A 1078 13.56 58.22 -42.78
N LYS A 1079 14.27 59.23 -42.29
CA LYS A 1079 13.69 60.30 -41.48
C LYS A 1079 12.72 61.10 -42.35
N GLN A 1080 11.45 61.17 -41.95
CA GLN A 1080 10.56 62.26 -42.35
C GLN A 1080 9.86 62.81 -41.11
N HIS A 1081 10.20 64.09 -40.89
CA HIS A 1081 9.58 65.14 -40.08
C HIS A 1081 8.22 64.88 -39.43
N ASP A 1082 8.19 65.12 -38.12
CA ASP A 1082 7.04 65.69 -37.42
C ASP A 1082 6.88 67.17 -37.81
N ASP A 1083 5.66 67.55 -38.19
CA ASP A 1083 5.14 68.90 -38.03
C ASP A 1083 3.62 68.83 -37.79
N ALA A 1084 3.17 69.67 -36.85
CA ALA A 1084 1.80 70.05 -36.53
C ALA A 1084 0.95 69.11 -35.64
N LEU A 1085 0.91 69.39 -34.33
CA LEU A 1085 -0.16 70.22 -33.73
C LEU A 1085 0.02 70.33 -32.21
N ALA A 1086 0.43 71.52 -31.79
CA ALA A 1086 0.16 72.02 -30.45
C ALA A 1086 -1.29 72.53 -30.41
N ASP A 1087 -2.08 72.17 -29.40
CA ASP A 1087 -2.90 73.16 -28.72
C ASP A 1087 -3.40 72.70 -27.34
N GLN A 1088 -3.22 73.61 -26.39
CA GLN A 1088 -4.07 73.92 -25.24
C GLN A 1088 -3.93 73.17 -23.90
N GLN A 1089 -3.19 73.87 -23.05
CA GLN A 1089 -3.20 74.05 -21.59
C GLN A 1089 -4.51 73.82 -20.80
N HIS A 1090 -4.30 73.31 -19.57
CA HIS A 1090 -5.02 73.49 -18.30
C HIS A 1090 -6.46 74.05 -18.29
N GLN A 1091 -7.38 73.34 -17.62
CA GLN A 1091 -8.21 73.85 -16.51
C GLN A 1091 -9.02 72.74 -15.80
N ASP A 1092 -9.04 72.78 -14.46
CA ASP A 1092 -10.00 72.09 -13.58
C ASP A 1092 -11.46 72.45 -13.94
N PRO A 1093 -12.43 71.60 -13.55
CA PRO A 1093 -13.39 72.11 -12.56
C PRO A 1093 -13.91 71.07 -11.54
N LEU A 1094 -14.04 71.57 -10.30
CA LEU A 1094 -15.11 71.40 -9.30
C LEU A 1094 -16.17 70.28 -9.47
N LEU A 1095 -16.38 69.57 -8.35
CA LEU A 1095 -17.53 68.73 -7.96
C LEU A 1095 -18.92 69.37 -8.28
N PRO A 1096 -19.97 68.53 -8.43
CA PRO A 1096 -20.85 68.33 -7.27
C PRO A 1096 -21.31 66.89 -7.04
N ASP A 1097 -21.30 66.53 -5.77
CA ASP A 1097 -22.32 65.82 -4.98
C ASP A 1097 -23.50 65.15 -5.72
N THR A 1098 -23.56 63.82 -5.65
CA THR A 1098 -24.78 63.08 -5.26
C THR A 1098 -24.37 61.67 -4.82
N GLY A 1099 -24.49 61.40 -3.53
CA GLY A 1099 -24.34 60.06 -2.98
C GLY A 1099 -25.50 59.13 -3.37
N LEU A 1100 -25.21 57.83 -3.40
CA LEU A 1100 -26.01 56.72 -2.89
C LEU A 1100 -25.27 55.40 -3.20
N SER A 1101 -24.94 54.64 -2.14
CA SER A 1101 -24.65 53.18 -2.20
C SER A 1101 -25.95 52.39 -2.52
N PRO A 1102 -25.99 51.03 -2.60
CA PRO A 1102 -24.94 50.00 -2.62
C PRO A 1102 -25.12 48.88 -3.70
N GLN A 1103 -24.01 48.18 -4.02
CA GLN A 1103 -23.87 46.72 -4.31
C GLN A 1103 -24.59 46.06 -5.53
N PRO A 1104 -24.13 44.88 -6.03
CA PRO A 1104 -23.34 43.78 -5.43
C PRO A 1104 -21.85 43.73 -5.78
#